data_AF-B4IXE8-F1
#
_entry.id   AF-B4IXE8-F1
#
_cell.length_a   1.000
_cell.length_b   1.000
_cell.length_c   1.000
_cell.angle_alpha   90.00
_cell.angle_beta   90.00
_cell.angle_gamma   90.00
#
_symmetry.space_group_name_H-M   'P 1'
#
loop_
_entity.id
_entity.type
_entity.pdbx_description
1 polymer ?
#
loop_
_entity_poly.entity_id
_entity_poly.type
_entity_poly.pdbx_seq_one_letter_code
_entity_poly.pdbx_strand_id
1 'polypeptide(L)'
;MDVLPEDGTDIEIRLDGTIQDNEVKEVKEKTRKLSRRKREHEKNESHVVVATAAVKAKLPKPEGKKLRKKLIEFEQENQTLAKTISDKNQEICALKQSVDSLNEVLNSVPMDELRCNSSIASSKILELSKKNRQMRAELEQLKNRVLKKEMHIEKLEKERKNCNDKMTHNGEQAKKGTAADELQAKINSMQQKFFETRNKNTELQNQLKLAQKCLQHEVGETVNINLLANNLGQASWRGRAQQILTLQQKLQELKVRMESYEQGMPERGDYVPIAHGSELERGGTQSLRGTPRGVKPMNSPGRNSTTLSVGGGDGCSGGATFDRFTPGVRKSEILHRAKVETLEKEIEALRAQLDEQRNRTLALKVRNKTLNDDMLKYKMRSTELEENSDYSATNASSMTDKLKAQRAQYETRLDDLRNDVIRIAEDRDIARRQMDELSGMNLELHNELKQKDSSIQALQDTIKKLETDLRAITGGFLFSCREFRKEEFVGILDALEVEKNQLLLLNKAQEERLEVERLKNESAVDQIAKQKTRLCRMEVKIRDLEKELDVQTDRKKRSQRITEYANQVGRIPLTGSISSFSFDNQSQCPSISSMGSMISSEPKIEDIKNELELANEKITMLTEKLEYITAEKRADAKFFEETMSNSKNIILDTILGAREGAIQVHPTLDPPPAEFATSDSS
;
A
#
# COMPACT_ATOMS: atom_id res chain seq x y z
N MET A 1 58.68 41.66 -5.39
CA MET A 1 59.80 40.92 -4.82
C MET A 1 59.52 39.43 -4.95
N ASP A 2 60.24 38.66 -5.76
CA ASP A 2 61.19 38.98 -6.84
C ASP A 2 61.14 37.83 -7.88
N VAL A 3 60.99 38.15 -9.17
CA VAL A 3 62.00 38.02 -10.25
C VAL A 3 62.10 36.60 -10.86
N LEU A 4 62.02 36.54 -12.19
CA LEU A 4 62.16 35.34 -13.03
C LEU A 4 63.65 34.95 -13.21
N PRO A 5 63.95 33.84 -13.88
CA PRO A 5 64.22 34.00 -15.31
C PRO A 5 63.51 32.98 -16.21
N GLU A 6 63.38 33.35 -17.49
CA GLU A 6 63.14 32.41 -18.59
C GLU A 6 64.44 31.70 -18.96
N ASP A 7 64.35 30.50 -19.55
CA ASP A 7 65.13 30.16 -20.73
C ASP A 7 64.43 29.01 -21.49
N GLY A 8 64.73 28.84 -22.78
CA GLY A 8 64.13 27.78 -23.60
C GLY A 8 64.94 27.47 -24.87
N THR A 9 64.62 26.37 -25.55
CA THR A 9 65.12 26.10 -26.92
C THR A 9 64.41 24.90 -27.56
N ASP A 10 64.04 25.03 -28.84
CA ASP A 10 63.64 23.91 -29.69
C ASP A 10 64.87 23.25 -30.34
N ILE A 11 64.93 21.91 -30.37
CA ILE A 11 65.75 21.15 -31.34
C ILE A 11 64.97 19.94 -31.89
N GLU A 12 64.44 20.17 -33.09
CA GLU A 12 64.43 19.32 -34.29
C GLU A 12 65.18 17.98 -34.23
N ILE A 13 64.48 16.87 -34.52
CA ILE A 13 65.09 15.71 -35.20
C ILE A 13 64.36 15.47 -36.51
N ARG A 14 65.14 15.38 -37.58
CA ARG A 14 64.73 15.31 -38.97
C ARG A 14 65.75 14.47 -39.74
N LEU A 15 65.26 13.55 -40.56
CA LEU A 15 65.84 12.92 -41.77
C LEU A 15 64.79 11.85 -42.18
N ASP A 16 64.16 11.89 -43.35
CA ASP A 16 64.72 11.64 -44.70
C ASP A 16 65.15 10.17 -44.86
N GLY A 17 64.79 9.40 -45.89
CA GLY A 17 64.05 9.62 -47.15
C GLY A 17 63.74 8.23 -47.77
N THR A 18 63.45 8.00 -49.05
CA THR A 18 63.29 8.86 -50.24
C THR A 18 62.65 8.00 -51.39
N ILE A 19 61.86 8.59 -52.31
CA ILE A 19 62.00 8.58 -53.82
C ILE A 19 62.33 7.21 -54.53
N GLN A 20 61.85 6.77 -55.72
CA GLN A 20 61.02 7.22 -56.89
C GLN A 20 60.79 5.99 -57.84
N ASP A 21 60.07 5.94 -58.99
CA ASP A 21 58.90 6.65 -59.59
C ASP A 21 58.38 5.91 -60.87
N ASN A 22 57.10 6.08 -61.26
CA ASN A 22 56.50 5.88 -62.62
C ASN A 22 56.75 4.52 -63.38
N GLU A 23 56.24 4.16 -64.57
CA GLU A 23 55.32 4.66 -65.64
C GLU A 23 54.46 3.42 -66.12
N VAL A 24 53.15 3.43 -66.44
CA VAL A 24 52.37 3.95 -67.61
C VAL A 24 52.33 3.05 -68.89
N LYS A 25 51.10 2.89 -69.49
CA LYS A 25 50.69 2.13 -70.72
C LYS A 25 50.63 0.58 -70.54
N GLU A 26 49.96 -0.26 -71.35
CA GLU A 26 49.20 -0.16 -72.63
C GLU A 26 48.00 -1.16 -72.60
N VAL A 27 46.71 -0.78 -72.73
CA VAL A 27 45.84 -0.64 -73.94
C VAL A 27 45.57 -1.92 -74.78
N LYS A 28 44.27 -2.14 -75.13
CA LYS A 28 43.64 -3.12 -76.06
C LYS A 28 43.42 -4.59 -75.60
N GLU A 29 42.52 -5.40 -76.19
CA GLU A 29 41.19 -5.18 -76.85
C GLU A 29 40.56 -6.52 -77.32
N LYS A 30 39.24 -6.75 -77.14
CA LYS A 30 38.39 -7.81 -77.78
C LYS A 30 38.79 -9.29 -77.46
N THR A 31 37.98 -10.35 -77.65
CA THR A 31 36.59 -10.55 -78.15
C THR A 31 35.94 -11.83 -77.55
N ARG A 32 34.58 -11.91 -77.56
CA ARG A 32 33.69 -13.08 -77.89
C ARG A 32 34.22 -14.53 -77.69
N LYS A 33 33.47 -15.52 -77.19
CA LYS A 33 32.03 -15.82 -77.40
C LYS A 33 31.51 -17.00 -76.53
N LEU A 34 30.18 -17.20 -76.53
CA LEU A 34 29.37 -18.25 -75.88
C LEU A 34 29.88 -19.71 -76.04
N SER A 35 29.56 -20.59 -75.07
CA SER A 35 28.54 -21.66 -75.27
C SER A 35 28.16 -22.49 -74.03
N ARG A 36 26.87 -22.88 -73.96
CA ARG A 36 26.26 -23.83 -73.00
C ARG A 36 26.90 -25.23 -73.03
N ARG A 37 26.82 -25.96 -71.91
CA ARG A 37 26.36 -27.36 -71.89
C ARG A 37 25.56 -27.68 -70.61
N LYS A 38 24.78 -28.77 -70.64
CA LYS A 38 23.72 -29.15 -69.68
C LYS A 38 23.77 -30.68 -69.48
N ARG A 39 23.59 -31.16 -68.24
CA ARG A 39 23.12 -32.50 -67.77
C ARG A 39 23.64 -32.77 -66.34
N GLU A 40 23.15 -33.75 -65.56
CA GLU A 40 21.81 -34.25 -65.20
C GLU A 40 22.00 -35.49 -64.29
N HIS A 41 21.20 -35.65 -63.21
CA HIS A 41 21.16 -36.84 -62.33
C HIS A 41 22.45 -37.13 -61.51
N GLU A 42 22.48 -37.99 -60.47
CA GLU A 42 21.51 -39.01 -60.00
C GLU A 42 21.45 -39.15 -58.45
N LYS A 43 20.59 -40.05 -57.93
CA LYS A 43 20.50 -40.46 -56.51
C LYS A 43 21.48 -41.59 -56.16
N ASN A 44 21.75 -41.80 -54.87
CA ASN A 44 21.60 -43.14 -54.25
C ASN A 44 21.60 -43.11 -52.71
N GLU A 45 21.09 -44.18 -52.11
CA GLU A 45 21.05 -44.44 -50.65
C GLU A 45 22.14 -45.45 -50.24
N SER A 46 22.48 -45.53 -48.94
CA SER A 46 23.01 -46.78 -48.34
C SER A 46 23.00 -46.77 -46.80
N HIS A 47 22.65 -47.90 -46.20
CA HIS A 47 22.84 -48.23 -44.78
C HIS A 47 24.15 -49.01 -44.58
N VAL A 48 24.81 -48.85 -43.42
CA VAL A 48 25.56 -49.91 -42.70
C VAL A 48 25.35 -49.75 -41.19
N VAL A 49 25.49 -50.84 -40.41
CA VAL A 49 25.19 -50.96 -38.97
C VAL A 49 26.30 -51.74 -38.26
N VAL A 50 26.58 -51.44 -36.98
CA VAL A 50 27.08 -52.32 -35.87
C VAL A 50 27.10 -51.42 -34.60
N ALA A 51 26.38 -51.65 -33.50
CA ALA A 51 26.29 -52.80 -32.56
C ALA A 51 27.49 -52.89 -31.58
N THR A 52 27.39 -53.19 -30.27
CA THR A 52 26.25 -53.24 -29.30
C THR A 52 26.82 -53.28 -27.87
N ALA A 53 26.19 -52.62 -26.90
CA ALA A 53 26.36 -52.91 -25.46
C ALA A 53 25.09 -52.49 -24.68
N ALA A 54 24.71 -53.24 -23.64
CA ALA A 54 23.42 -53.05 -22.97
C ALA A 54 23.55 -52.78 -21.45
N VAL A 55 22.95 -51.69 -20.99
CA VAL A 55 22.66 -51.42 -19.56
C VAL A 55 21.22 -50.93 -19.44
N LYS A 56 20.49 -51.40 -18.43
CA LYS A 56 19.01 -51.36 -18.35
C LYS A 56 18.54 -50.58 -17.11
N ALA A 57 18.19 -49.30 -17.23
CA ALA A 57 17.59 -48.55 -16.11
C ALA A 57 16.71 -47.32 -16.50
N LYS A 58 15.48 -47.32 -15.95
CA LYS A 58 14.61 -46.18 -15.58
C LYS A 58 14.08 -45.19 -16.66
N LEU A 59 12.82 -44.81 -16.46
CA LEU A 59 12.08 -43.80 -17.24
C LEU A 59 12.61 -42.38 -16.99
N PRO A 60 12.67 -41.50 -18.01
CA PRO A 60 12.93 -40.07 -17.82
C PRO A 60 11.67 -39.29 -17.37
N LYS A 61 11.90 -38.25 -16.57
CA LYS A 61 10.91 -37.32 -16.00
C LYS A 61 10.17 -36.48 -17.07
N PRO A 62 8.98 -35.90 -16.77
CA PRO A 62 8.16 -35.17 -17.76
C PRO A 62 8.83 -33.97 -18.46
N GLU A 63 9.94 -33.45 -17.93
CA GLU A 63 10.74 -32.38 -18.56
C GLU A 63 11.30 -32.80 -19.93
N GLY A 64 11.63 -34.08 -20.11
CA GLY A 64 12.14 -34.62 -21.36
C GLY A 64 11.16 -34.55 -22.54
N LYS A 65 9.88 -34.25 -22.30
CA LYS A 65 8.89 -33.92 -23.35
C LYS A 65 8.93 -32.44 -23.72
N LYS A 66 9.11 -31.54 -22.74
CA LYS A 66 9.21 -30.08 -22.97
C LYS A 66 10.47 -29.72 -23.75
N LEU A 67 11.60 -30.34 -23.41
CA LEU A 67 12.88 -30.11 -24.11
C LEU A 67 12.84 -30.60 -25.57
N ARG A 68 12.23 -31.76 -25.85
CA ARG A 68 12.02 -32.24 -27.23
C ARG A 68 11.08 -31.33 -28.02
N LYS A 69 10.02 -30.78 -27.40
CA LYS A 69 9.14 -29.80 -28.05
C LYS A 69 9.91 -28.54 -28.44
N LYS A 70 10.71 -27.97 -27.53
CA LYS A 70 11.58 -26.82 -27.84
C LYS A 70 12.61 -27.10 -28.93
N LEU A 71 13.19 -28.30 -28.97
CA LEU A 71 14.13 -28.68 -30.03
C LEU A 71 13.44 -28.68 -31.41
N ILE A 72 12.24 -29.26 -31.51
CA ILE A 72 11.42 -29.25 -32.73
C ILE A 72 10.99 -27.83 -33.11
N GLU A 73 10.63 -26.99 -32.13
CA GLU A 73 10.26 -25.58 -32.34
C GLU A 73 11.44 -24.78 -32.93
N PHE A 74 12.65 -24.92 -32.37
CA PHE A 74 13.86 -24.30 -32.92
C PHE A 74 14.27 -24.88 -34.28
N GLU A 75 14.07 -26.19 -34.51
CA GLU A 75 14.38 -26.82 -35.81
C GLU A 75 13.42 -26.31 -36.90
N GLN A 76 12.15 -26.09 -36.59
CA GLN A 76 11.15 -25.46 -37.47
C GLN A 76 11.42 -23.97 -37.70
N GLU A 77 11.82 -23.24 -36.66
CA GLU A 77 12.23 -21.83 -36.76
C GLU A 77 13.47 -21.69 -37.67
N ASN A 78 14.49 -22.54 -37.47
CA ASN A 78 15.72 -22.51 -38.27
C ASN A 78 15.46 -22.91 -39.74
N GLN A 79 14.57 -23.88 -40.00
CA GLN A 79 14.10 -24.17 -41.36
C GLN A 79 13.35 -22.99 -42.00
N THR A 80 12.57 -22.26 -41.21
CA THR A 80 11.83 -21.07 -41.69
C THR A 80 12.78 -19.92 -41.99
N LEU A 81 13.76 -19.65 -41.13
CA LEU A 81 14.81 -18.65 -41.34
C LEU A 81 15.66 -18.99 -42.57
N ALA A 82 16.09 -20.26 -42.72
CA ALA A 82 16.83 -20.72 -43.90
C ALA A 82 16.03 -20.51 -45.20
N LYS A 83 14.71 -20.75 -45.17
CA LYS A 83 13.82 -20.45 -46.29
C LYS A 83 13.74 -18.94 -46.56
N THR A 84 13.49 -18.11 -45.55
CA THR A 84 13.43 -16.64 -45.71
C THR A 84 14.74 -16.06 -46.26
N ILE A 85 15.90 -16.61 -45.85
CA ILE A 85 17.21 -16.25 -46.41
C ILE A 85 17.31 -16.66 -47.89
N SER A 86 16.84 -17.85 -48.26
CA SER A 86 16.78 -18.28 -49.68
C SER A 86 15.89 -17.36 -50.52
N ASP A 87 14.68 -17.05 -50.02
CA ASP A 87 13.71 -16.18 -50.70
C ASP A 87 14.28 -14.75 -50.87
N LYS A 88 14.94 -14.20 -49.84
CA LYS A 88 15.62 -12.90 -49.91
C LYS A 88 16.86 -12.89 -50.82
N ASN A 89 17.61 -13.99 -50.89
CA ASN A 89 18.71 -14.10 -51.85
C ASN A 89 18.22 -14.16 -53.31
N GLN A 90 17.06 -14.77 -53.57
CA GLN A 90 16.42 -14.74 -54.89
C GLN A 90 15.96 -13.31 -55.25
N GLU A 91 15.37 -12.57 -54.30
CA GLU A 91 15.00 -11.16 -54.46
C GLU A 91 16.23 -10.28 -54.77
N ILE A 92 17.34 -10.47 -54.05
CA ILE A 92 18.61 -9.76 -54.31
C ILE A 92 19.16 -10.09 -55.70
N CYS A 93 19.08 -11.36 -56.15
CA CYS A 93 19.49 -11.74 -57.50
C CYS A 93 18.61 -11.11 -58.58
N ALA A 94 17.28 -11.06 -58.39
CA ALA A 94 16.36 -10.41 -59.32
C ALA A 94 16.60 -8.88 -59.40
N LEU A 95 16.85 -8.23 -58.24
CA LEU A 95 17.19 -6.81 -58.19
C LEU A 95 18.52 -6.51 -58.89
N LYS A 96 19.56 -7.36 -58.72
CA LYS A 96 20.82 -7.24 -59.46
C LYS A 96 20.61 -7.36 -60.96
N GLN A 97 19.88 -8.38 -61.42
CA GLN A 97 19.54 -8.53 -62.85
C GLN A 97 18.76 -7.32 -63.40
N SER A 98 17.89 -6.71 -62.61
CA SER A 98 17.18 -5.49 -63.00
C SER A 98 18.10 -4.26 -63.09
N VAL A 99 19.11 -4.15 -62.23
CA VAL A 99 20.12 -3.08 -62.27
C VAL A 99 21.06 -3.29 -63.46
N ASP A 100 21.54 -4.51 -63.67
CA ASP A 100 22.41 -4.86 -64.80
C ASP A 100 21.71 -4.62 -66.14
N SER A 101 20.43 -4.99 -66.26
CA SER A 101 19.62 -4.71 -67.45
C SER A 101 19.35 -3.21 -67.66
N LEU A 102 19.08 -2.45 -66.60
CA LEU A 102 18.92 -0.99 -66.71
C LEU A 102 20.24 -0.31 -67.13
N ASN A 103 21.37 -0.81 -66.66
CA ASN A 103 22.71 -0.34 -67.03
C ASN A 103 23.05 -0.74 -68.48
N GLU A 104 22.68 -1.93 -68.93
CA GLU A 104 22.82 -2.35 -70.35
C GLU A 104 21.98 -1.45 -71.27
N VAL A 105 20.73 -1.14 -70.90
CA VAL A 105 19.90 -0.16 -71.62
C VAL A 105 20.55 1.22 -71.64
N LEU A 106 21.02 1.73 -70.50
CA LEU A 106 21.65 3.05 -70.39
C LEU A 106 22.92 3.18 -71.25
N ASN A 107 23.71 2.10 -71.38
CA ASN A 107 24.90 2.06 -72.22
C ASN A 107 24.61 1.74 -73.71
N SER A 108 23.36 1.40 -74.07
CA SER A 108 22.95 1.04 -75.44
C SER A 108 22.38 2.20 -76.26
N VAL A 109 22.00 3.32 -75.63
CA VAL A 109 21.36 4.46 -76.29
C VAL A 109 22.41 5.44 -76.83
N PRO A 110 22.48 5.71 -78.14
CA PRO A 110 23.35 6.75 -78.69
C PRO A 110 22.92 8.15 -78.25
N MET A 111 23.89 9.02 -77.96
CA MET A 111 23.65 10.35 -77.37
C MET A 111 22.72 11.27 -78.19
N ASP A 112 22.61 11.07 -79.50
CA ASP A 112 21.80 11.94 -80.38
C ASP A 112 20.29 11.82 -80.15
N GLU A 113 19.78 10.63 -79.81
CA GLU A 113 18.35 10.43 -79.54
C GLU A 113 17.90 11.08 -78.22
N LEU A 114 18.85 11.36 -77.30
CA LEU A 114 18.57 12.00 -76.02
C LEU A 114 18.00 13.43 -76.19
N ARG A 115 18.27 14.10 -77.32
CA ARG A 115 17.66 15.40 -77.66
C ARG A 115 16.14 15.31 -77.82
N CYS A 116 15.57 14.19 -78.24
CA CYS A 116 14.12 14.04 -78.40
C CYS A 116 13.38 14.04 -77.06
N ASN A 117 14.02 13.52 -76.00
CA ASN A 117 13.46 13.52 -74.64
C ASN A 117 13.38 14.92 -74.01
N SER A 118 14.10 15.91 -74.55
CA SER A 118 14.03 17.31 -74.08
C SER A 118 12.61 17.89 -74.14
N SER A 119 11.77 17.46 -75.09
CA SER A 119 10.37 17.86 -75.21
C SER A 119 9.54 17.38 -74.01
N ILE A 120 9.65 16.08 -73.68
CA ILE A 120 8.92 15.46 -72.56
C ILE A 120 9.40 16.03 -71.22
N ALA A 121 10.73 16.16 -71.04
CA ALA A 121 11.32 16.77 -69.86
C ALA A 121 10.88 18.23 -69.68
N SER A 122 10.93 19.05 -70.74
CA SER A 122 10.47 20.45 -70.69
C SER A 122 8.99 20.57 -70.38
N SER A 123 8.15 19.70 -70.96
CA SER A 123 6.71 19.65 -70.68
C SER A 123 6.44 19.29 -69.21
N LYS A 124 7.15 18.29 -68.66
CA LYS A 124 7.01 17.91 -67.25
C LYS A 124 7.56 18.96 -66.29
N ILE A 125 8.66 19.63 -66.63
CA ILE A 125 9.19 20.79 -65.87
C ILE A 125 8.18 21.94 -65.88
N LEU A 126 7.50 22.21 -67.00
CA LEU A 126 6.46 23.24 -67.11
C LEU A 126 5.22 22.87 -66.28
N GLU A 127 4.78 21.61 -66.32
CA GLU A 127 3.67 21.09 -65.51
C GLU A 127 3.98 21.15 -64.01
N LEU A 128 5.16 20.69 -63.59
CA LEU A 128 5.64 20.77 -62.20
C LEU A 128 5.81 22.22 -61.76
N SER A 129 6.25 23.13 -62.63
CA SER A 129 6.34 24.56 -62.35
C SER A 129 4.96 25.21 -62.16
N LYS A 130 3.98 24.84 -63.00
CA LYS A 130 2.58 25.24 -62.82
C LYS A 130 2.02 24.71 -61.50
N LYS A 131 2.27 23.44 -61.17
CA LYS A 131 1.85 22.83 -59.90
C LYS A 131 2.55 23.45 -58.69
N ASN A 132 3.82 23.83 -58.78
CA ASN A 132 4.55 24.52 -57.71
C ASN A 132 3.97 25.93 -57.47
N ARG A 133 3.66 26.68 -58.54
CA ARG A 133 2.96 27.98 -58.44
C ARG A 133 1.56 27.83 -57.83
N GLN A 134 0.80 26.81 -58.25
CA GLN A 134 -0.53 26.51 -57.70
C GLN A 134 -0.46 26.16 -56.21
N MET A 135 0.41 25.24 -55.80
CA MET A 135 0.58 24.86 -54.39
C MET A 135 1.06 26.04 -53.53
N ARG A 136 1.88 26.96 -54.08
CA ARG A 136 2.24 28.21 -53.37
C ARG A 136 1.03 29.14 -53.18
N ALA A 137 0.17 29.28 -54.19
CA ALA A 137 -1.05 30.07 -54.08
C ALA A 137 -2.05 29.44 -53.08
N GLU A 138 -2.19 28.11 -53.08
CA GLU A 138 -3.02 27.37 -52.12
C GLU A 138 -2.48 27.45 -50.69
N LEU A 139 -1.15 27.31 -50.50
CA LEU A 139 -0.48 27.47 -49.21
C LEU A 139 -0.67 28.89 -48.65
N GLU A 140 -0.52 29.91 -49.49
CA GLU A 140 -0.73 31.30 -49.08
C GLU A 140 -2.23 31.59 -48.81
N GLN A 141 -3.14 31.01 -49.59
CA GLN A 141 -4.57 31.06 -49.29
C GLN A 141 -4.91 30.35 -47.96
N LEU A 142 -4.25 29.23 -47.64
CA LEU A 142 -4.41 28.50 -46.39
C LEU A 142 -3.86 29.31 -45.20
N LYS A 143 -2.66 29.89 -45.28
CA LYS A 143 -2.18 30.86 -44.28
C LYS A 143 -3.17 31.99 -44.05
N ASN A 144 -3.71 32.58 -45.11
CA ASN A 144 -4.72 33.64 -45.01
C ASN A 144 -6.06 33.17 -44.41
N ARG A 145 -6.38 31.87 -44.46
CA ARG A 145 -7.50 31.28 -43.69
C ARG A 145 -7.13 31.03 -42.23
N VAL A 146 -5.91 30.56 -41.96
CA VAL A 146 -5.38 30.32 -40.60
C VAL A 146 -5.29 31.64 -39.83
N LEU A 147 -4.65 32.69 -40.37
CA LEU A 147 -4.59 34.03 -39.77
C LEU A 147 -5.99 34.61 -39.47
N LYS A 148 -6.98 34.38 -40.35
CA LYS A 148 -8.37 34.79 -40.11
C LYS A 148 -9.06 33.97 -39.00
N LYS A 149 -8.64 32.71 -38.78
CA LYS A 149 -9.10 31.89 -37.66
C LYS A 149 -8.36 32.23 -36.36
N GLU A 150 -7.07 32.55 -36.41
CA GLU A 150 -6.28 33.01 -35.27
C GLU A 150 -6.79 34.36 -34.75
N MET A 151 -7.03 35.35 -35.61
CA MET A 151 -7.70 36.61 -35.22
C MET A 151 -9.10 36.38 -34.66
N HIS A 152 -9.82 35.35 -35.12
CA HIS A 152 -11.15 35.01 -34.60
C HIS A 152 -11.07 34.33 -33.23
N ILE A 153 -10.08 33.45 -33.02
CA ILE A 153 -9.76 32.86 -31.71
C ILE A 153 -9.33 33.97 -30.74
N GLU A 154 -8.41 34.84 -31.12
CA GLU A 154 -7.97 35.98 -30.30
C GLU A 154 -9.14 36.91 -29.94
N LYS A 155 -10.09 37.13 -30.87
CA LYS A 155 -11.33 37.87 -30.60
C LYS A 155 -12.24 37.12 -29.62
N LEU A 156 -12.43 35.81 -29.77
CA LEU A 156 -13.21 34.99 -28.85
C LEU A 156 -12.55 34.86 -27.47
N GLU A 157 -11.22 34.88 -27.38
CA GLU A 157 -10.46 34.90 -26.14
C GLU A 157 -10.53 36.26 -25.45
N LYS A 158 -10.48 37.37 -26.21
CA LYS A 158 -10.78 38.71 -25.71
C LYS A 158 -12.23 38.85 -25.25
N GLU A 159 -13.20 38.25 -25.96
CA GLU A 159 -14.61 38.24 -25.56
C GLU A 159 -14.86 37.36 -24.33
N ARG A 160 -14.23 36.17 -24.25
CA ARG A 160 -14.22 35.31 -23.06
C ARG A 160 -13.59 36.03 -21.87
N LYS A 161 -12.44 36.69 -22.07
CA LYS A 161 -11.77 37.47 -21.02
C LYS A 161 -12.65 38.62 -20.57
N ASN A 162 -13.20 39.42 -21.47
CA ASN A 162 -14.11 40.51 -21.12
C ASN A 162 -15.43 40.00 -20.51
N CYS A 163 -15.84 38.75 -20.75
CA CYS A 163 -16.96 38.10 -20.08
C CYS A 163 -16.58 37.67 -18.65
N ASN A 164 -15.42 37.07 -18.46
CA ASN A 164 -14.82 36.76 -17.16
C ASN A 164 -14.65 38.04 -16.31
N ASP A 165 -14.14 39.12 -16.92
CA ASP A 165 -13.90 40.40 -16.27
C ASP A 165 -15.22 41.13 -15.96
N LYS A 166 -16.30 40.86 -16.71
CA LYS A 166 -17.68 41.26 -16.34
C LYS A 166 -18.25 40.40 -15.21
N MET A 167 -17.94 39.11 -15.16
CA MET A 167 -18.32 38.26 -14.01
C MET A 167 -17.60 38.68 -12.73
N THR A 168 -16.32 39.07 -12.79
CA THR A 168 -15.62 39.61 -11.62
C THR A 168 -16.13 40.99 -11.24
N HIS A 169 -16.40 41.90 -12.19
CA HIS A 169 -16.89 43.25 -11.86
C HIS A 169 -18.33 43.26 -11.34
N ASN A 170 -19.24 42.42 -11.87
CA ASN A 170 -20.53 42.14 -11.22
C ASN A 170 -20.33 41.49 -9.84
N GLY A 171 -19.32 40.62 -9.71
CA GLY A 171 -18.87 40.05 -8.43
C GLY A 171 -18.30 41.08 -7.44
N GLU A 172 -17.96 42.30 -7.86
CA GLU A 172 -17.52 43.37 -6.96
C GLU A 172 -18.67 44.26 -6.49
N GLN A 173 -19.70 44.49 -7.32
CA GLN A 173 -20.94 45.12 -6.84
C GLN A 173 -21.81 44.16 -6.01
N ALA A 174 -21.59 42.84 -6.13
CA ALA A 174 -22.13 41.82 -5.24
C ALA A 174 -21.36 41.67 -3.90
N LYS A 175 -20.38 42.54 -3.56
CA LYS A 175 -19.68 42.54 -2.26
C LYS A 175 -20.50 43.15 -1.10
N LYS A 176 -21.83 42.99 -1.13
CA LYS A 176 -22.72 43.14 0.04
C LYS A 176 -23.64 41.93 0.13
N GLY A 177 -23.82 41.45 1.35
CA GLY A 177 -24.32 40.12 1.64
C GLY A 177 -25.69 39.77 1.07
N THR A 178 -25.77 38.58 0.47
CA THR A 178 -26.98 37.76 0.35
C THR A 178 -26.56 36.30 0.43
N ALA A 179 -26.20 35.63 -0.68
CA ALA A 179 -26.07 34.17 -0.73
C ALA A 179 -25.13 33.54 0.31
N ALA A 180 -23.93 34.09 0.52
CA ALA A 180 -22.97 33.55 1.50
C ALA A 180 -23.41 33.81 2.96
N ASP A 181 -23.87 35.02 3.25
CA ASP A 181 -24.31 35.43 4.59
C ASP A 181 -25.66 34.81 4.97
N GLU A 182 -26.56 34.58 4.00
CA GLU A 182 -27.79 33.79 4.17
C GLU A 182 -27.47 32.32 4.48
N LEU A 183 -26.51 31.71 3.76
CA LEU A 183 -26.07 30.36 4.07
C LEU A 183 -25.43 30.28 5.47
N GLN A 184 -24.59 31.25 5.83
CA GLN A 184 -23.98 31.31 7.17
C GLN A 184 -25.03 31.56 8.26
N ALA A 185 -25.97 32.49 8.06
CA ALA A 185 -27.08 32.75 8.99
C ALA A 185 -28.02 31.54 9.12
N LYS A 186 -28.25 30.81 8.03
CA LYS A 186 -29.05 29.57 8.02
C LYS A 186 -28.32 28.42 8.73
N ILE A 187 -27.01 28.30 8.56
CA ILE A 187 -26.15 27.38 9.33
C ILE A 187 -26.22 27.74 10.82
N ASN A 188 -26.01 29.01 11.18
CA ASN A 188 -26.06 29.47 12.57
C ASN A 188 -27.46 29.25 13.19
N SER A 189 -28.53 29.52 12.45
CA SER A 189 -29.92 29.26 12.89
C SER A 189 -30.21 27.76 13.05
N MET A 190 -29.68 26.90 12.17
CA MET A 190 -29.78 25.45 12.31
C MET A 190 -28.97 24.94 13.51
N GLN A 191 -27.78 25.47 13.77
CA GLN A 191 -26.97 25.15 14.95
C GLN A 191 -27.68 25.57 16.23
N GLN A 192 -28.22 26.79 16.30
CA GLN A 192 -29.02 27.26 17.43
C GLN A 192 -30.23 26.34 17.68
N LYS A 193 -31.02 26.03 16.65
CA LYS A 193 -32.15 25.10 16.77
C LYS A 193 -31.72 23.70 17.19
N PHE A 194 -30.54 23.24 16.80
CA PHE A 194 -29.98 21.97 17.25
C PHE A 194 -29.59 22.00 18.73
N PHE A 195 -28.97 23.08 19.22
CA PHE A 195 -28.69 23.29 20.65
C PHE A 195 -29.98 23.41 21.47
N GLU A 196 -30.97 24.18 21.02
CA GLU A 196 -32.29 24.28 21.64
C GLU A 196 -33.00 22.93 21.70
N THR A 197 -32.96 22.15 20.61
CA THR A 197 -33.54 20.80 20.55
C THR A 197 -32.79 19.82 21.47
N ARG A 198 -31.45 19.88 21.52
CA ARG A 198 -30.62 19.08 22.43
C ARG A 198 -30.95 19.40 23.89
N ASN A 199 -30.98 20.67 24.25
CA ASN A 199 -31.30 21.12 25.61
C ASN A 199 -32.74 20.73 26.00
N LYS A 200 -33.71 20.87 25.09
CA LYS A 200 -35.09 20.43 25.31
C LYS A 200 -35.21 18.91 25.43
N ASN A 201 -34.39 18.13 24.73
CA ASN A 201 -34.31 16.67 24.88
C ASN A 201 -33.72 16.31 26.26
N THR A 202 -32.63 16.96 26.69
CA THR A 202 -32.07 16.79 28.04
C THR A 202 -33.08 17.15 29.14
N GLU A 203 -33.84 18.23 28.96
CA GLU A 203 -34.89 18.63 29.90
C GLU A 203 -36.04 17.61 29.93
N LEU A 204 -36.52 17.13 28.77
CA LEU A 204 -37.51 16.06 28.70
C LEU A 204 -37.01 14.75 29.34
N GLN A 205 -35.71 14.43 29.24
CA GLN A 205 -35.12 13.29 29.97
C GLN A 205 -35.10 13.51 31.49
N ASN A 206 -34.87 14.75 31.94
CA ASN A 206 -34.92 15.08 33.37
C ASN A 206 -36.36 15.04 33.91
N GLN A 207 -37.33 15.57 33.16
CA GLN A 207 -38.75 15.47 33.47
C GLN A 207 -39.25 14.02 33.46
N LEU A 208 -38.78 13.19 32.52
CA LEU A 208 -39.09 11.75 32.50
C LEU A 208 -38.51 11.03 33.74
N LYS A 209 -37.27 11.31 34.12
CA LYS A 209 -36.66 10.79 35.36
C LYS A 209 -37.41 11.25 36.62
N LEU A 210 -37.91 12.49 36.63
CA LEU A 210 -38.72 13.02 37.72
C LEU A 210 -40.09 12.34 37.78
N ALA A 211 -40.77 12.19 36.65
CA ALA A 211 -42.03 11.45 36.56
C ALA A 211 -41.88 9.98 37.00
N GLN A 212 -40.79 9.32 36.60
CA GLN A 212 -40.43 7.98 37.08
C GLN A 212 -40.23 7.95 38.61
N LYS A 213 -39.61 8.96 39.22
CA LYS A 213 -39.50 9.07 40.69
C LYS A 213 -40.85 9.29 41.37
N CYS A 214 -41.70 10.17 40.85
CA CYS A 214 -43.06 10.39 41.39
C CYS A 214 -43.87 9.10 41.34
N LEU A 215 -43.87 8.41 40.19
CA LEU A 215 -44.49 7.08 40.04
C LEU A 215 -43.86 6.07 41.01
N GLN A 216 -42.56 6.11 41.28
CA GLN A 216 -41.91 5.18 42.22
C GLN A 216 -42.42 5.37 43.66
N HIS A 217 -42.74 6.59 44.08
CA HIS A 217 -43.33 6.87 45.40
C HIS A 217 -44.83 6.50 45.49
N GLU A 218 -45.58 6.57 44.38
CA GLU A 218 -46.96 6.07 44.28
C GLU A 218 -47.05 4.54 44.14
N VAL A 219 -46.04 3.92 43.53
CA VAL A 219 -45.94 2.47 43.34
C VAL A 219 -45.42 1.79 44.61
N GLY A 220 -44.53 2.47 45.35
CA GLY A 220 -43.82 1.95 46.51
C GLY A 220 -42.37 1.62 46.20
N GLU A 221 -41.46 1.92 47.12
CA GLU A 221 -40.00 1.84 46.92
C GLU A 221 -39.47 0.41 46.68
N THR A 222 -40.28 -0.61 46.99
CA THR A 222 -39.94 -2.04 46.86
C THR A 222 -40.25 -2.64 45.48
N VAL A 223 -40.82 -1.90 44.53
CA VAL A 223 -41.33 -2.44 43.26
C VAL A 223 -40.77 -1.70 42.05
N ASN A 224 -39.94 -2.37 41.24
CA ASN A 224 -39.29 -1.76 40.08
C ASN A 224 -40.27 -1.52 38.92
N ILE A 225 -40.43 -0.25 38.51
CA ILE A 225 -41.34 0.18 37.43
C ILE A 225 -41.07 -0.54 36.10
N ASN A 226 -39.81 -0.82 35.77
CA ASN A 226 -39.46 -1.51 34.51
C ASN A 226 -39.95 -2.97 34.50
N LEU A 227 -40.05 -3.60 35.68
CA LEU A 227 -40.57 -4.96 35.82
C LEU A 227 -42.10 -4.99 35.64
N LEU A 228 -42.81 -3.95 36.13
CA LEU A 228 -44.23 -3.75 35.87
C LEU A 228 -44.50 -3.50 34.38
N ALA A 229 -43.74 -2.60 33.74
CA ALA A 229 -43.89 -2.26 32.33
C ALA A 229 -43.76 -3.48 31.40
N ASN A 230 -42.79 -4.35 31.68
CA ASN A 230 -42.56 -5.58 30.92
C ASN A 230 -43.58 -6.71 31.20
N ASN A 231 -44.45 -6.58 32.21
CA ASN A 231 -45.43 -7.60 32.61
C ASN A 231 -46.87 -7.05 32.63
N LEU A 232 -47.15 -6.07 31.76
CA LEU A 232 -48.39 -5.29 31.72
C LEU A 232 -49.68 -6.13 31.62
N GLY A 233 -49.60 -7.35 31.08
CA GLY A 233 -50.74 -8.26 30.88
C GLY A 233 -51.07 -9.21 32.05
N GLN A 234 -50.30 -9.22 33.14
CA GLN A 234 -50.52 -10.16 34.28
C GLN A 234 -50.67 -9.49 35.65
N ALA A 235 -50.40 -8.19 35.77
CA ALA A 235 -50.39 -7.49 37.05
C ALA A 235 -51.78 -6.96 37.45
N SER A 236 -52.48 -7.63 38.38
CA SER A 236 -53.67 -7.09 39.08
C SER A 236 -53.27 -6.03 40.14
N TRP A 237 -52.43 -5.08 39.74
CA TRP A 237 -51.77 -4.14 40.62
C TRP A 237 -52.62 -2.88 40.83
N ARG A 238 -52.65 -2.36 42.07
CA ARG A 238 -53.38 -1.15 42.46
C ARG A 238 -52.44 -0.19 43.18
N GLY A 239 -52.45 1.08 42.80
CA GLY A 239 -51.58 2.11 43.38
C GLY A 239 -51.79 2.35 44.87
N ARG A 240 -50.75 2.85 45.55
CA ARG A 240 -50.73 3.08 47.00
C ARG A 240 -51.90 3.94 47.48
N ALA A 241 -52.30 4.96 46.73
CA ALA A 241 -53.48 5.78 47.04
C ALA A 241 -54.78 4.94 47.08
N GLN A 242 -54.99 4.05 46.10
CA GLN A 242 -56.16 3.17 46.08
C GLN A 242 -56.13 2.13 47.21
N GLN A 243 -54.94 1.64 47.58
CA GLN A 243 -54.76 0.75 48.73
C GLN A 243 -55.12 1.47 50.03
N ILE A 244 -54.62 2.71 50.22
CA ILE A 244 -54.92 3.56 51.38
C ILE A 244 -56.42 3.86 51.46
N LEU A 245 -57.08 4.26 50.36
CA LEU A 245 -58.52 4.49 50.33
C LEU A 245 -59.31 3.23 50.70
N THR A 246 -58.90 2.06 50.19
CA THR A 246 -59.54 0.77 50.53
C THR A 246 -59.37 0.42 52.01
N LEU A 247 -58.22 0.76 52.61
CA LEU A 247 -57.98 0.56 54.05
C LEU A 247 -58.73 1.59 54.91
N GLN A 248 -58.81 2.85 54.49
CA GLN A 248 -59.58 3.90 55.16
C GLN A 248 -61.07 3.58 55.15
N GLN A 249 -61.61 3.12 54.02
CA GLN A 249 -63.00 2.67 53.91
C GLN A 249 -63.28 1.50 54.86
N LYS A 250 -62.41 0.48 54.88
CA LYS A 250 -62.51 -0.63 55.85
C LYS A 250 -62.38 -0.19 57.31
N LEU A 251 -61.54 0.80 57.61
CA LEU A 251 -61.42 1.37 58.95
C LEU A 251 -62.68 2.15 59.35
N GLN A 252 -63.32 2.85 58.40
CA GLN A 252 -64.60 3.52 58.65
C GLN A 252 -65.75 2.52 58.82
N GLU A 253 -65.79 1.45 58.01
CA GLU A 253 -66.71 0.32 58.20
C GLU A 253 -66.52 -0.34 59.57
N LEU A 254 -65.27 -0.56 60.01
CA LEU A 254 -64.97 -1.06 61.35
C LEU A 254 -65.39 -0.08 62.45
N LYS A 255 -65.13 1.22 62.30
CA LYS A 255 -65.56 2.25 63.27
C LYS A 255 -67.08 2.27 63.42
N VAL A 256 -67.82 2.37 62.33
CA VAL A 256 -69.30 2.34 62.35
C VAL A 256 -69.80 1.03 62.96
N ARG A 257 -69.11 -0.10 62.73
CA ARG A 257 -69.44 -1.40 63.35
C ARG A 257 -69.15 -1.44 64.86
N MET A 258 -68.12 -0.73 65.34
CA MET A 258 -67.83 -0.58 66.78
C MET A 258 -68.80 0.40 67.45
N GLU A 259 -69.08 1.56 66.84
CA GLU A 259 -70.09 2.52 67.30
C GLU A 259 -71.48 1.86 67.38
N SER A 260 -71.82 1.00 66.42
CA SER A 260 -73.05 0.17 66.46
C SER A 260 -73.05 -0.90 67.57
N TYR A 261 -71.87 -1.31 68.04
CA TYR A 261 -71.70 -2.28 69.13
C TYR A 261 -71.78 -1.58 70.50
N GLU A 262 -71.21 -0.38 70.61
CA GLU A 262 -71.26 0.49 71.79
C GLU A 262 -72.67 1.08 71.99
N GLN A 263 -73.34 1.52 70.92
CA GLN A 263 -74.77 1.90 70.97
C GLN A 263 -75.71 0.69 71.17
N GLY A 264 -75.20 -0.53 70.99
CA GLY A 264 -75.88 -1.78 71.32
C GLY A 264 -75.78 -2.18 72.80
N MET A 265 -75.01 -1.46 73.62
CA MET A 265 -74.89 -1.69 75.06
C MET A 265 -75.87 -0.79 75.84
N PRO A 266 -76.97 -1.33 76.39
CA PRO A 266 -77.78 -0.58 77.34
C PRO A 266 -77.03 -0.37 78.65
N GLU A 267 -77.20 0.83 79.20
CA GLU A 267 -76.61 1.31 80.44
C GLU A 267 -76.71 0.31 81.61
N ARG A 268 -75.56 -0.17 82.09
CA ARG A 268 -75.40 -0.72 83.43
C ARG A 268 -74.10 -0.21 84.03
N GLY A 269 -74.22 0.70 84.99
CA GLY A 269 -73.10 1.14 85.82
C GLY A 269 -72.68 0.10 86.85
N ASP A 270 -71.90 0.58 87.83
CA ASP A 270 -71.52 -0.11 89.06
C ASP A 270 -70.61 -1.36 88.89
N TYR A 271 -69.35 -1.12 88.52
CA TYR A 271 -68.27 -1.30 89.53
C TYR A 271 -66.95 -0.61 89.15
N VAL A 272 -66.32 0.06 90.12
CA VAL A 272 -64.95 0.59 90.10
C VAL A 272 -64.37 0.36 91.49
N PRO A 273 -63.27 -0.41 91.64
CA PRO A 273 -62.00 0.24 92.01
C PRO A 273 -60.69 -0.42 91.50
N ILE A 274 -59.75 0.45 91.08
CA ILE A 274 -58.31 0.48 91.43
C ILE A 274 -57.36 -0.64 90.92
N ALA A 275 -56.62 -0.29 89.86
CA ALA A 275 -55.15 -0.29 89.66
C ALA A 275 -54.20 -1.47 90.05
N HIS A 276 -53.21 -1.69 89.15
CA HIS A 276 -52.01 -2.54 89.24
C HIS A 276 -52.25 -4.08 89.27
N GLY A 277 -51.41 -4.95 88.71
CA GLY A 277 -50.24 -4.76 87.82
C GLY A 277 -49.36 -6.01 87.71
N SER A 278 -48.84 -6.31 86.50
CA SER A 278 -47.78 -7.29 86.16
C SER A 278 -48.06 -8.82 86.16
N GLU A 279 -47.42 -9.49 85.18
CA GLU A 279 -46.94 -10.90 85.08
C GLU A 279 -47.79 -12.12 85.55
N LEU A 280 -48.23 -12.94 84.57
CA LEU A 280 -47.87 -14.37 84.32
C LEU A 280 -48.63 -14.84 83.05
N GLU A 281 -48.06 -15.55 82.06
CA GLU A 281 -47.53 -16.94 82.00
C GLU A 281 -48.59 -18.06 82.09
N ARG A 282 -48.39 -19.12 81.30
CA ARG A 282 -49.27 -20.25 80.91
C ARG A 282 -50.45 -19.91 79.97
N GLY A 283 -50.78 -20.76 78.99
CA GLY A 283 -50.05 -21.94 78.50
C GLY A 283 -50.86 -22.89 77.58
N GLY A 284 -50.23 -23.38 76.51
CA GLY A 284 -50.81 -24.31 75.53
C GLY A 284 -51.66 -23.62 74.43
N THR A 285 -51.71 -24.08 73.17
CA THR A 285 -51.09 -25.24 72.47
C THR A 285 -50.98 -24.91 70.95
N GLN A 286 -50.24 -25.60 70.07
CA GLN A 286 -49.41 -26.81 70.20
C GLN A 286 -48.24 -26.86 69.16
N SER A 287 -47.35 -27.82 69.38
CA SER A 287 -46.50 -28.63 68.48
C SER A 287 -46.62 -28.56 66.94
N LEU A 288 -45.56 -28.84 66.14
CA LEU A 288 -44.09 -28.79 66.35
C LEU A 288 -43.30 -29.06 65.04
N ARG A 289 -41.97 -28.85 65.10
CA ARG A 289 -40.92 -29.35 64.18
C ARG A 289 -40.72 -30.88 64.33
N GLY A 290 -39.94 -31.63 63.54
CA GLY A 290 -39.11 -31.33 62.35
C GLY A 290 -37.65 -31.84 62.46
N THR A 291 -37.16 -32.50 61.39
CA THR A 291 -35.73 -32.79 61.03
C THR A 291 -34.81 -33.66 61.95
N PRO A 292 -34.04 -34.62 61.38
CA PRO A 292 -32.93 -35.32 62.07
C PRO A 292 -31.52 -35.22 61.40
N ARG A 293 -30.47 -35.43 62.22
CA ARG A 293 -29.04 -35.77 61.94
C ARG A 293 -28.52 -36.58 63.16
N GLY A 294 -27.44 -37.38 63.15
CA GLY A 294 -26.57 -37.85 62.05
C GLY A 294 -25.23 -38.48 62.53
N VAL A 295 -25.12 -39.84 62.46
CA VAL A 295 -23.92 -40.73 62.35
C VAL A 295 -22.74 -40.81 63.38
N LYS A 296 -22.38 -42.08 63.71
CA LYS A 296 -21.02 -42.69 64.01
C LYS A 296 -20.36 -42.49 65.41
N PRO A 297 -19.36 -43.33 65.83
CA PRO A 297 -19.35 -44.81 65.85
C PRO A 297 -18.61 -45.49 67.07
N MET A 298 -18.74 -46.83 67.19
CA MET A 298 -17.86 -47.85 67.85
C MET A 298 -17.18 -47.62 69.23
N ASN A 299 -17.44 -48.53 70.20
CA ASN A 299 -16.47 -49.59 70.60
C ASN A 299 -17.04 -50.66 71.57
N SER A 300 -16.23 -51.69 71.84
CA SER A 300 -16.38 -52.80 72.82
C SER A 300 -14.97 -53.11 73.39
N PRO A 301 -14.73 -54.00 74.40
CA PRO A 301 -15.59 -55.07 74.93
C PRO A 301 -15.56 -55.31 76.48
N GLY A 302 -16.32 -56.33 76.92
CA GLY A 302 -16.11 -57.09 78.17
C GLY A 302 -17.08 -56.79 79.32
N ARG A 303 -17.28 -57.67 80.31
CA ARG A 303 -17.03 -59.13 80.47
C ARG A 303 -17.77 -59.57 81.77
N ASN A 304 -17.95 -60.89 82.00
CA ASN A 304 -18.39 -61.52 83.26
C ASN A 304 -19.89 -61.36 83.64
N SER A 305 -20.59 -62.33 84.25
CA SER A 305 -20.39 -63.81 84.28
C SER A 305 -21.63 -64.57 84.80
N THR A 306 -21.84 -65.81 84.31
CA THR A 306 -22.25 -67.07 85.01
C THR A 306 -23.06 -67.05 86.34
N THR A 307 -23.95 -67.99 86.73
CA THR A 307 -24.49 -69.32 86.26
C THR A 307 -25.65 -69.69 87.25
N LEU A 308 -26.43 -70.80 87.24
CA LEU A 308 -26.25 -72.25 86.97
C LEU A 308 -27.57 -72.91 86.52
N SER A 309 -27.58 -74.23 86.33
CA SER A 309 -28.73 -75.09 86.00
C SER A 309 -28.80 -76.31 86.95
N VAL A 310 -29.90 -77.09 86.88
CA VAL A 310 -30.19 -78.34 87.63
C VAL A 310 -30.51 -78.12 89.14
N GLY A 311 -31.43 -78.83 89.79
CA GLY A 311 -32.45 -79.81 89.32
C GLY A 311 -32.88 -80.79 90.43
N GLY A 312 -34.14 -81.27 90.40
CA GLY A 312 -34.76 -82.11 91.46
C GLY A 312 -35.23 -81.31 92.69
N GLY A 313 -36.09 -81.83 93.58
CA GLY A 313 -36.84 -83.10 93.56
C GLY A 313 -37.56 -83.31 94.91
N ASP A 314 -38.79 -83.84 94.89
CA ASP A 314 -39.69 -84.18 96.02
C ASP A 314 -40.08 -83.04 97.02
N GLY A 315 -41.22 -83.08 97.71
CA GLY A 315 -42.39 -83.98 97.56
C GLY A 315 -43.42 -83.84 98.69
N CYS A 316 -44.68 -84.19 98.42
CA CYS A 316 -45.78 -84.40 99.39
C CYS A 316 -46.31 -83.19 100.21
N SER A 317 -47.58 -83.15 100.69
CA SER A 317 -48.78 -83.96 100.38
C SER A 317 -50.09 -83.28 100.87
N GLY A 318 -51.23 -83.71 100.31
CA GLY A 318 -52.59 -83.31 100.71
C GLY A 318 -53.20 -82.25 99.77
N GLY A 319 -54.43 -82.35 99.26
CA GLY A 319 -55.54 -83.29 99.54
C GLY A 319 -56.78 -82.52 100.01
N ALA A 320 -57.98 -82.68 99.43
CA ALA A 320 -58.41 -83.52 98.31
C ALA A 320 -59.71 -82.96 97.67
N THR A 321 -60.26 -83.70 96.68
CA THR A 321 -61.68 -83.66 96.24
C THR A 321 -62.35 -82.31 95.91
N PHE A 322 -62.55 -82.03 94.62
CA PHE A 322 -63.91 -81.84 94.06
C PHE A 322 -63.91 -81.98 92.52
N ASP A 323 -64.20 -83.17 92.00
CA ASP A 323 -64.51 -83.34 90.57
C ASP A 323 -66.03 -83.39 90.38
N ARG A 324 -66.61 -82.34 89.79
CA ARG A 324 -68.02 -82.35 89.37
C ARG A 324 -68.33 -81.40 88.20
N PHE A 325 -68.08 -81.92 87.00
CA PHE A 325 -68.77 -81.56 85.75
C PHE A 325 -68.86 -80.07 85.36
N THR A 326 -68.06 -79.69 84.35
CA THR A 326 -68.67 -79.15 83.11
C THR A 326 -67.80 -79.47 81.89
N PRO A 327 -68.07 -80.58 81.15
CA PRO A 327 -67.30 -80.93 79.95
C PRO A 327 -67.29 -79.83 78.87
N GLY A 328 -68.33 -78.99 78.83
CA GLY A 328 -68.41 -77.83 77.95
C GLY A 328 -67.29 -76.79 78.19
N VAL A 329 -66.96 -76.48 79.45
CA VAL A 329 -65.97 -75.44 79.80
C VAL A 329 -64.57 -75.85 79.34
N ARG A 330 -64.15 -77.08 79.65
CA ARG A 330 -62.85 -77.62 79.21
C ARG A 330 -62.76 -77.72 77.68
N LYS A 331 -63.87 -78.04 76.99
CA LYS A 331 -63.95 -78.04 75.52
C LYS A 331 -63.84 -76.61 74.95
N SER A 332 -64.49 -75.61 75.54
CA SER A 332 -64.35 -74.22 75.12
C SER A 332 -62.96 -73.65 75.40
N GLU A 333 -62.31 -74.06 76.49
CA GLU A 333 -60.94 -73.63 76.80
C GLU A 333 -59.93 -74.19 75.78
N ILE A 334 -60.03 -75.47 75.42
CA ILE A 334 -59.19 -76.09 74.39
C ILE A 334 -59.42 -75.44 73.02
N LEU A 335 -60.68 -75.17 72.65
CA LEU A 335 -61.00 -74.43 71.43
C LEU A 335 -60.47 -72.99 71.44
N HIS A 336 -60.49 -72.31 72.59
CA HIS A 336 -59.92 -70.97 72.74
C HIS A 336 -58.39 -70.99 72.61
N ARG A 337 -57.71 -71.94 73.29
CA ARG A 337 -56.25 -72.13 73.18
C ARG A 337 -55.84 -72.43 71.73
N ALA A 338 -56.53 -73.32 71.03
CA ALA A 338 -56.28 -73.62 69.62
C ALA A 338 -56.53 -72.40 68.70
N LYS A 339 -57.54 -71.57 69.00
CA LYS A 339 -57.77 -70.31 68.28
C LYS A 339 -56.67 -69.28 68.54
N VAL A 340 -56.19 -69.14 69.77
CA VAL A 340 -55.04 -68.29 70.12
C VAL A 340 -53.79 -68.77 69.39
N GLU A 341 -53.46 -70.06 69.45
CA GLU A 341 -52.31 -70.64 68.74
C GLU A 341 -52.38 -70.42 67.21
N THR A 342 -53.59 -70.48 66.63
CA THR A 342 -53.82 -70.17 65.21
C THR A 342 -53.56 -68.68 64.92
N LEU A 343 -54.05 -67.76 65.76
CA LEU A 343 -53.81 -66.33 65.63
C LEU A 343 -52.34 -65.96 65.88
N GLU A 344 -51.64 -66.65 66.78
CA GLU A 344 -50.20 -66.46 67.00
C GLU A 344 -49.38 -66.88 65.77
N LYS A 345 -49.75 -68.01 65.14
CA LYS A 345 -49.17 -68.45 63.86
C LYS A 345 -49.48 -67.48 62.72
N GLU A 346 -50.69 -66.91 62.69
CA GLU A 346 -51.07 -65.88 61.71
C GLU A 346 -50.27 -64.58 61.92
N ILE A 347 -50.12 -64.11 63.17
CA ILE A 347 -49.29 -62.96 63.54
C ILE A 347 -47.83 -63.17 63.12
N GLU A 348 -47.27 -64.35 63.35
CA GLU A 348 -45.88 -64.64 62.98
C GLU A 348 -45.69 -64.78 61.47
N ALA A 349 -46.67 -65.33 60.74
CA ALA A 349 -46.69 -65.33 59.28
C ALA A 349 -46.78 -63.90 58.71
N LEU A 350 -47.61 -63.03 59.30
CA LEU A 350 -47.72 -61.62 58.90
C LEU A 350 -46.44 -60.83 59.22
N ARG A 351 -45.76 -61.11 60.33
CA ARG A 351 -44.43 -60.56 60.64
C ARG A 351 -43.40 -60.97 59.59
N ALA A 352 -43.32 -62.26 59.28
CA ALA A 352 -42.40 -62.80 58.27
C ALA A 352 -42.63 -62.16 56.88
N GLN A 353 -43.89 -62.02 56.45
CA GLN A 353 -44.23 -61.30 55.21
C GLN A 353 -43.82 -59.83 55.25
N LEU A 354 -44.04 -59.14 56.38
CA LEU A 354 -43.71 -57.73 56.54
C LEU A 354 -42.20 -57.48 56.54
N ASP A 355 -41.40 -58.36 57.14
CA ASP A 355 -39.94 -58.32 57.05
C ASP A 355 -39.40 -58.76 55.68
N GLU A 356 -40.06 -59.68 54.97
CA GLU A 356 -39.72 -59.95 53.57
C GLU A 356 -39.97 -58.71 52.69
N GLN A 357 -41.08 -57.99 52.87
CA GLN A 357 -41.37 -56.76 52.15
C GLN A 357 -40.39 -55.63 52.51
N ARG A 358 -39.94 -55.53 53.76
CA ARG A 358 -38.83 -54.64 54.16
C ARG A 358 -37.53 -54.98 53.44
N ASN A 359 -37.18 -56.27 53.34
CA ASN A 359 -35.98 -56.74 52.66
C ASN A 359 -36.04 -56.50 51.14
N ARG A 360 -37.18 -56.79 50.49
CA ARG A 360 -37.45 -56.44 49.08
C ARG A 360 -37.32 -54.92 48.84
N THR A 361 -37.88 -54.11 49.74
CA THR A 361 -37.77 -52.63 49.70
C THR A 361 -36.32 -52.15 49.85
N LEU A 362 -35.53 -52.79 50.71
CA LEU A 362 -34.11 -52.46 50.89
C LEU A 362 -33.30 -52.82 49.64
N ALA A 363 -33.52 -54.00 49.05
CA ALA A 363 -32.85 -54.41 47.81
C ALA A 363 -33.17 -53.45 46.64
N LEU A 364 -34.43 -53.03 46.51
CA LEU A 364 -34.85 -52.01 45.53
C LEU A 364 -34.21 -50.64 45.80
N LYS A 365 -34.03 -50.23 47.06
CA LYS A 365 -33.32 -48.98 47.42
C LYS A 365 -31.83 -49.05 47.06
N VAL A 366 -31.17 -50.19 47.33
CA VAL A 366 -29.76 -50.40 46.94
C VAL A 366 -29.63 -50.37 45.41
N ARG A 367 -30.47 -51.11 44.66
CA ARG A 367 -30.47 -51.10 43.19
C ARG A 367 -30.68 -49.70 42.60
N ASN A 368 -31.66 -48.95 43.11
CA ASN A 368 -31.91 -47.57 42.66
C ASN A 368 -30.74 -46.63 42.99
N LYS A 369 -30.08 -46.82 44.15
CA LYS A 369 -28.86 -46.07 44.46
C LYS A 369 -27.74 -46.39 43.47
N THR A 370 -27.46 -47.67 43.21
CA THR A 370 -26.42 -48.07 42.24
C THR A 370 -26.69 -47.52 40.85
N LEU A 371 -27.94 -47.60 40.38
CA LEU A 371 -28.34 -47.02 39.08
C LEU A 371 -28.18 -45.50 39.03
N ASN A 372 -28.48 -44.78 40.12
CA ASN A 372 -28.24 -43.33 40.22
C ASN A 372 -26.74 -43.00 40.27
N ASP A 373 -25.95 -43.75 41.05
CA ASP A 373 -24.51 -43.59 41.16
C ASP A 373 -23.82 -43.84 39.79
N ASP A 374 -24.30 -44.82 39.02
CA ASP A 374 -23.82 -45.11 37.66
C ASP A 374 -24.31 -44.08 36.63
N MET A 375 -25.57 -43.64 36.69
CA MET A 375 -26.11 -42.55 35.86
C MET A 375 -25.30 -41.25 36.06
N LEU A 376 -24.89 -40.94 37.30
CA LEU A 376 -24.03 -39.81 37.59
C LEU A 376 -22.64 -39.96 36.95
N LYS A 377 -22.01 -41.15 36.99
CA LYS A 377 -20.74 -41.41 36.30
C LYS A 377 -20.87 -41.24 34.78
N TYR A 378 -21.95 -41.76 34.17
CA TYR A 378 -22.19 -41.58 32.73
C TYR A 378 -22.43 -40.11 32.38
N LYS A 379 -23.11 -39.33 33.24
CA LYS A 379 -23.28 -37.89 33.04
C LYS A 379 -21.94 -37.14 33.09
N MET A 380 -21.11 -37.39 34.12
CA MET A 380 -19.77 -36.79 34.23
C MET A 380 -18.90 -37.13 33.01
N ARG A 381 -18.88 -38.41 32.61
CA ARG A 381 -18.14 -38.85 31.42
C ARG A 381 -18.66 -38.25 30.11
N SER A 382 -19.95 -37.92 30.04
CA SER A 382 -20.53 -37.20 28.90
C SER A 382 -20.01 -35.77 28.83
N THR A 383 -19.97 -35.04 29.95
CA THR A 383 -19.44 -33.67 29.99
C THR A 383 -17.93 -33.63 29.74
N GLU A 384 -17.17 -34.59 30.27
CA GLU A 384 -15.72 -34.73 29.98
C GLU A 384 -15.43 -34.93 28.48
N LEU A 385 -16.29 -35.68 27.78
CA LEU A 385 -16.16 -35.90 26.33
C LEU A 385 -16.59 -34.68 25.50
N GLU A 386 -17.59 -33.93 25.98
CA GLU A 386 -18.07 -32.68 25.38
C GLU A 386 -17.01 -31.58 25.49
N GLU A 387 -16.46 -31.35 26.69
CA GLU A 387 -15.34 -30.42 26.93
C GLU A 387 -14.11 -30.78 26.06
N ASN A 388 -13.74 -32.06 25.99
CA ASN A 388 -12.61 -32.50 25.16
C ASN A 388 -12.88 -32.33 23.64
N SER A 389 -14.13 -32.40 23.19
CA SER A 389 -14.53 -32.05 21.83
C SER A 389 -14.33 -30.56 21.56
N ASP A 390 -14.75 -29.70 22.49
CA ASP A 390 -14.63 -28.23 22.37
C ASP A 390 -13.17 -27.75 22.41
N TYR A 391 -12.32 -28.36 23.23
CA TYR A 391 -10.86 -28.12 23.19
C TYR A 391 -10.25 -28.51 21.84
N SER A 392 -10.67 -29.64 21.26
CA SER A 392 -10.22 -30.09 19.94
C SER A 392 -10.66 -29.13 18.83
N ALA A 393 -11.93 -28.71 18.83
CA ALA A 393 -12.47 -27.74 17.89
C ALA A 393 -11.78 -26.36 18.00
N THR A 394 -11.54 -25.89 19.23
CA THR A 394 -10.84 -24.63 19.50
C THR A 394 -9.39 -24.66 18.99
N ASN A 395 -8.68 -25.78 19.21
CA ASN A 395 -7.33 -25.98 18.68
C ASN A 395 -7.33 -26.01 17.14
N ALA A 396 -8.30 -26.69 16.52
CA ALA A 396 -8.47 -26.73 15.07
C ALA A 396 -8.73 -25.33 14.48
N SER A 397 -9.55 -24.49 15.13
CA SER A 397 -9.72 -23.08 14.72
C SER A 397 -8.41 -22.30 14.87
N SER A 398 -7.74 -22.38 16.03
CA SER A 398 -6.48 -21.67 16.26
C SER A 398 -5.40 -22.02 15.22
N MET A 399 -5.29 -23.30 14.83
CA MET A 399 -4.39 -23.73 13.76
C MET A 399 -4.83 -23.23 12.38
N THR A 400 -6.14 -23.24 12.10
CA THR A 400 -6.71 -22.69 10.86
C THR A 400 -6.44 -21.19 10.73
N ASP A 401 -6.56 -20.44 11.82
CA ASP A 401 -6.37 -18.98 11.84
C ASP A 401 -4.89 -18.60 11.76
N LYS A 402 -3.98 -19.39 12.36
CA LYS A 402 -2.53 -19.29 12.13
C LYS A 402 -2.16 -19.52 10.66
N LEU A 403 -2.77 -20.52 10.00
CA LEU A 403 -2.55 -20.78 8.58
C LEU A 403 -3.11 -19.66 7.68
N LYS A 404 -4.27 -19.07 8.02
CA LYS A 404 -4.79 -17.87 7.34
C LYS A 404 -3.83 -16.67 7.49
N ALA A 405 -3.34 -16.42 8.70
CA ALA A 405 -2.40 -15.32 8.96
C ALA A 405 -1.07 -15.51 8.22
N GLN A 406 -0.52 -16.74 8.22
CA GLN A 406 0.69 -17.07 7.47
C GLN A 406 0.48 -16.93 5.96
N ARG A 407 -0.68 -17.36 5.43
CA ARG A 407 -1.03 -17.11 4.01
C ARG A 407 -1.04 -15.62 3.72
N ALA A 408 -1.76 -14.83 4.51
CA ALA A 408 -1.86 -13.38 4.31
C ALA A 408 -0.48 -12.70 4.33
N GLN A 409 0.43 -13.11 5.23
CA GLN A 409 1.80 -12.62 5.28
C GLN A 409 2.58 -12.90 3.99
N TYR A 410 2.44 -14.10 3.40
CA TYR A 410 3.04 -14.42 2.11
C TYR A 410 2.36 -13.68 0.94
N GLU A 411 1.06 -13.45 1.01
CA GLU A 411 0.27 -12.73 0.00
C GLU A 411 0.71 -11.25 -0.04
N THR A 412 0.80 -10.57 1.10
CA THR A 412 1.41 -9.23 1.23
C THR A 412 2.83 -9.19 0.71
N ARG A 413 3.71 -10.13 1.12
CA ARG A 413 5.11 -10.16 0.66
C ARG A 413 5.25 -10.39 -0.85
N LEU A 414 4.29 -11.08 -1.48
CA LEU A 414 4.25 -11.21 -2.94
C LEU A 414 3.78 -9.93 -3.62
N ASP A 415 2.87 -9.17 -3.01
CA ASP A 415 2.46 -7.85 -3.51
C ASP A 415 3.55 -6.79 -3.33
N ASP A 416 4.29 -6.80 -2.21
CA ASP A 416 5.48 -5.97 -2.03
C ASP A 416 6.51 -6.24 -3.15
N LEU A 417 6.83 -7.52 -3.40
CA LEU A 417 7.74 -7.92 -4.48
C LEU A 417 7.22 -7.57 -5.88
N ARG A 418 5.91 -7.58 -6.12
CA ARG A 418 5.31 -7.09 -7.38
C ARG A 418 5.50 -5.58 -7.52
N ASN A 419 5.24 -4.82 -6.46
CA ASN A 419 5.44 -3.37 -6.44
C ASN A 419 6.92 -3.00 -6.62
N ASP A 420 7.84 -3.78 -6.07
CA ASP A 420 9.29 -3.60 -6.25
C ASP A 420 9.71 -3.85 -7.70
N VAL A 421 9.22 -4.93 -8.32
CA VAL A 421 9.48 -5.23 -9.75
C VAL A 421 8.92 -4.15 -10.67
N ILE A 422 7.76 -3.55 -10.33
CA ILE A 422 7.19 -2.42 -11.08
C ILE A 422 8.12 -1.19 -10.99
N ARG A 423 8.51 -0.76 -9.78
CA ARG A 423 9.41 0.41 -9.61
C ARG A 423 10.75 0.20 -10.31
N ILE A 424 11.35 -0.98 -10.18
CA ILE A 424 12.61 -1.33 -10.88
C ILE A 424 12.45 -1.28 -12.41
N ALA A 425 11.28 -1.64 -12.96
CA ALA A 425 11.01 -1.52 -14.39
C ALA A 425 10.84 -0.04 -14.81
N GLU A 426 10.16 0.77 -14.00
CA GLU A 426 9.99 2.21 -14.23
C GLU A 426 11.33 2.96 -14.18
N ASP A 427 12.15 2.72 -13.15
CA ASP A 427 13.50 3.28 -12.98
C ASP A 427 14.41 2.90 -14.16
N ARG A 428 14.41 1.63 -14.57
CA ARG A 428 15.19 1.13 -15.72
C ARG A 428 14.75 1.79 -17.02
N ASP A 429 13.45 2.01 -17.21
CA ASP A 429 12.92 2.61 -18.43
C ASP A 429 13.11 4.15 -18.43
N ILE A 430 13.22 4.80 -17.27
CA ILE A 430 13.72 6.18 -17.13
C ILE A 430 15.20 6.25 -17.50
N ALA A 431 16.04 5.39 -16.91
CA ALA A 431 17.48 5.35 -17.20
C ALA A 431 17.77 5.06 -18.68
N ARG A 432 16.95 4.23 -19.34
CA ARG A 432 17.02 4.01 -20.79
C ARG A 432 16.76 5.30 -21.58
N ARG A 433 15.67 6.04 -21.29
CA ARG A 433 15.37 7.31 -21.98
C ARG A 433 16.51 8.31 -21.83
N GLN A 434 17.08 8.44 -20.62
CA GLN A 434 18.24 9.30 -20.37
C GLN A 434 19.47 8.86 -21.19
N MET A 435 19.72 7.56 -21.32
CA MET A 435 20.80 7.03 -22.17
C MET A 435 20.56 7.31 -23.67
N ASP A 436 19.32 7.14 -24.13
CA ASP A 436 18.92 7.42 -25.52
C ASP A 436 19.01 8.93 -25.84
N GLU A 437 18.61 9.80 -24.91
CA GLU A 437 18.74 11.26 -24.99
C GLU A 437 20.22 11.71 -25.05
N LEU A 438 21.07 11.17 -24.16
CA LEU A 438 22.52 11.43 -24.18
C LEU A 438 23.19 10.89 -25.44
N SER A 439 22.73 9.75 -25.97
CA SER A 439 23.20 9.20 -27.24
C SER A 439 22.85 10.12 -28.42
N GLY A 440 21.62 10.65 -28.45
CA GLY A 440 21.17 11.65 -29.42
C GLY A 440 22.00 12.94 -29.38
N MET A 441 22.24 13.48 -28.19
CA MET A 441 23.04 14.70 -27.99
C MET A 441 24.51 14.50 -28.42
N ASN A 442 25.11 13.35 -28.12
CA ASN A 442 26.46 13.01 -28.59
C ASN A 442 26.53 12.88 -30.13
N LEU A 443 25.49 12.33 -30.76
CA LEU A 443 25.42 12.23 -32.22
C LEU A 443 25.25 13.62 -32.87
N GLU A 444 24.47 14.52 -32.27
CA GLU A 444 24.32 15.91 -32.73
C GLU A 444 25.65 16.67 -32.62
N LEU A 445 26.33 16.60 -31.46
CA LEU A 445 27.66 17.18 -31.25
C LEU A 445 28.72 16.64 -32.22
N HIS A 446 28.71 15.33 -32.51
CA HIS A 446 29.63 14.72 -33.47
C HIS A 446 29.36 15.21 -34.91
N ASN A 447 28.08 15.36 -35.29
CA ASN A 447 27.72 15.93 -36.58
C ASN A 447 28.09 17.42 -36.70
N GLU A 448 27.90 18.22 -35.64
CA GLU A 448 28.33 19.62 -35.64
C GLU A 448 29.87 19.73 -35.75
N LEU A 449 30.63 18.97 -34.95
CA LEU A 449 32.10 18.93 -35.05
C LEU A 449 32.57 18.65 -36.48
N LYS A 450 32.06 17.57 -37.09
CA LYS A 450 32.37 17.19 -38.47
C LYS A 450 32.00 18.27 -39.49
N GLN A 451 30.94 19.04 -39.23
CA GLN A 451 30.55 20.18 -40.04
C GLN A 451 31.50 21.39 -39.84
N LYS A 452 32.00 21.63 -38.62
CA LYS A 452 33.06 22.64 -38.37
C LYS A 452 34.36 22.23 -39.06
N ASP A 453 34.80 20.98 -38.94
CA ASP A 453 36.01 20.46 -39.60
C ASP A 453 35.94 20.66 -41.12
N SER A 454 34.78 20.34 -41.72
CA SER A 454 34.52 20.58 -43.15
C SER A 454 34.60 22.07 -43.53
N SER A 455 34.12 22.97 -42.66
CA SER A 455 34.25 24.42 -42.84
C SER A 455 35.68 24.93 -42.64
N ILE A 456 36.43 24.38 -41.68
CA ILE A 456 37.85 24.70 -41.45
C ILE A 456 38.69 24.29 -42.66
N GLN A 457 38.46 23.09 -43.21
CA GLN A 457 39.13 22.62 -44.42
C GLN A 457 38.87 23.56 -45.62
N ALA A 458 37.60 23.93 -45.84
CA ALA A 458 37.24 24.87 -46.90
C ALA A 458 37.92 26.25 -46.71
N LEU A 459 38.00 26.76 -45.48
CA LEU A 459 38.73 28.00 -45.18
C LEU A 459 40.24 27.86 -45.44
N GLN A 460 40.88 26.78 -45.00
CA GLN A 460 42.29 26.50 -45.29
C GLN A 460 42.57 26.47 -46.80
N ASP A 461 41.67 25.87 -47.59
CA ASP A 461 41.84 25.80 -49.05
C ASP A 461 41.62 27.17 -49.73
N THR A 462 40.73 28.02 -49.19
CA THR A 462 40.68 29.44 -49.63
C THR A 462 41.93 30.24 -49.24
N ILE A 463 42.52 29.99 -48.07
CA ILE A 463 43.78 30.63 -47.64
C ILE A 463 44.92 30.23 -48.59
N LYS A 464 45.13 28.92 -48.83
CA LYS A 464 46.12 28.43 -49.81
C LYS A 464 45.95 29.08 -51.19
N LYS A 465 44.70 29.24 -51.65
CA LYS A 465 44.42 29.91 -52.93
C LYS A 465 44.81 31.39 -52.89
N LEU A 466 44.45 32.12 -51.84
CA LEU A 466 44.84 33.52 -51.68
C LEU A 466 46.37 33.68 -51.58
N GLU A 467 47.08 32.75 -50.94
CA GLU A 467 48.55 32.73 -50.93
C GLU A 467 49.16 32.44 -52.31
N THR A 468 48.52 31.64 -53.17
CA THR A 468 48.98 31.45 -54.56
C THR A 468 48.66 32.65 -55.44
N ASP A 469 47.46 33.24 -55.30
CA ASP A 469 47.04 34.43 -56.03
C ASP A 469 47.94 35.63 -55.66
N LEU A 470 48.26 35.80 -54.36
CA LEU A 470 49.18 36.84 -53.87
C LEU A 470 50.63 36.63 -54.36
N ARG A 471 51.11 35.39 -54.43
CA ARG A 471 52.43 35.07 -55.01
C ARG A 471 52.48 35.38 -56.52
N ALA A 472 51.40 35.10 -57.25
CA ALA A 472 51.31 35.47 -58.67
C ALA A 472 51.28 36.99 -58.87
N ILE A 473 50.50 37.72 -58.07
CA ILE A 473 50.42 39.19 -58.11
C ILE A 473 51.76 39.83 -57.75
N THR A 474 52.41 39.41 -56.67
CA THR A 474 53.71 39.97 -56.25
C THR A 474 54.83 39.66 -57.23
N GLY A 475 54.86 38.46 -57.82
CA GLY A 475 55.78 38.12 -58.90
C GLY A 475 55.57 38.96 -60.17
N GLY A 476 54.31 39.15 -60.57
CA GLY A 476 53.95 40.02 -61.71
C GLY A 476 54.26 41.50 -61.45
N PHE A 477 53.98 42.00 -60.25
CA PHE A 477 54.30 43.36 -59.82
C PHE A 477 55.82 43.63 -59.85
N LEU A 478 56.64 42.70 -59.32
CA LEU A 478 58.10 42.80 -59.40
C LEU A 478 58.63 42.78 -60.84
N PHE A 479 57.92 42.13 -61.77
CA PHE A 479 58.25 42.19 -63.19
C PHE A 479 57.91 43.56 -63.79
N SER A 480 56.68 44.06 -63.62
CA SER A 480 56.26 45.37 -64.14
C SER A 480 57.03 46.55 -63.51
N CYS A 481 57.41 46.47 -62.23
CA CYS A 481 58.26 47.43 -61.56
C CYS A 481 59.65 47.61 -62.20
N ARG A 482 60.04 46.73 -63.12
CA ARG A 482 61.31 46.80 -63.86
C ARG A 482 61.27 47.75 -65.06
N GLU A 483 60.09 48.22 -65.48
CA GLU A 483 59.90 49.09 -66.65
C GLU A 483 59.46 50.53 -66.31
N PHE A 484 59.00 50.80 -65.08
CA PHE A 484 58.54 52.13 -64.65
C PHE A 484 59.67 53.12 -64.33
N ARG A 485 59.45 54.41 -64.64
CA ARG A 485 60.32 55.52 -64.24
C ARG A 485 60.00 56.01 -62.83
N LYS A 486 60.92 56.81 -62.25
CA LYS A 486 60.76 57.36 -60.89
C LYS A 486 59.49 58.20 -60.73
N GLU A 487 59.10 58.94 -61.76
CA GLU A 487 57.88 59.77 -61.78
C GLU A 487 56.61 58.92 -61.56
N GLU A 488 56.55 57.74 -62.17
CA GLU A 488 55.36 56.88 -62.20
C GLU A 488 55.17 56.15 -60.85
N PHE A 489 56.27 55.76 -60.19
CA PHE A 489 56.24 55.21 -58.84
C PHE A 489 55.65 56.18 -57.81
N VAL A 490 55.89 57.49 -57.93
CA VAL A 490 55.33 58.50 -57.00
C VAL A 490 53.81 58.57 -57.13
N GLY A 491 53.28 58.64 -58.36
CA GLY A 491 51.83 58.64 -58.59
C GLY A 491 51.13 57.36 -58.10
N ILE A 492 51.80 56.21 -58.20
CA ILE A 492 51.30 54.94 -57.65
C ILE A 492 51.31 54.96 -56.11
N LEU A 493 52.37 55.49 -55.48
CA LEU A 493 52.45 55.62 -54.02
C LEU A 493 51.39 56.57 -53.46
N ASP A 494 51.17 57.73 -54.09
CA ASP A 494 50.11 58.67 -53.69
C ASP A 494 48.71 58.03 -53.81
N ALA A 495 48.45 57.27 -54.89
CA ALA A 495 47.19 56.55 -55.06
C ALA A 495 46.98 55.46 -54.00
N LEU A 496 48.01 54.67 -53.68
CA LEU A 496 47.97 53.64 -52.64
C LEU A 496 47.81 54.24 -51.23
N GLU A 497 48.42 55.39 -50.95
CA GLU A 497 48.23 56.11 -49.69
C GLU A 497 46.78 56.66 -49.59
N VAL A 498 46.17 57.10 -50.69
CA VAL A 498 44.74 57.46 -50.71
C VAL A 498 43.83 56.24 -50.47
N GLU A 499 44.05 55.11 -51.15
CA GLU A 499 43.26 53.88 -50.91
C GLU A 499 43.42 53.37 -49.47
N LYS A 500 44.64 53.36 -48.93
CA LYS A 500 44.93 53.03 -47.53
C LYS A 500 44.12 53.90 -46.57
N ASN A 501 44.10 55.22 -46.77
CA ASN A 501 43.35 56.13 -45.92
C ASN A 501 41.82 55.93 -46.07
N GLN A 502 41.33 55.63 -47.27
CA GLN A 502 39.93 55.28 -47.52
C GLN A 502 39.51 53.97 -46.83
N LEU A 503 40.36 52.93 -46.87
CA LEU A 503 40.16 51.66 -46.16
C LEU A 503 40.19 51.84 -44.64
N LEU A 504 41.08 52.68 -44.12
CA LEU A 504 41.18 53.00 -42.69
C LEU A 504 39.90 53.72 -42.20
N LEU A 505 39.35 54.63 -43.01
CA LEU A 505 38.06 55.28 -42.76
C LEU A 505 36.90 54.27 -42.77
N LEU A 506 36.88 53.34 -43.73
CA LEU A 506 35.86 52.29 -43.85
C LEU A 506 35.89 51.34 -42.64
N ASN A 507 37.09 50.91 -42.24
CA ASN A 507 37.28 50.00 -41.11
C ASN A 507 36.81 50.63 -39.79
N LYS A 508 37.19 51.89 -39.52
CA LYS A 508 36.65 52.66 -38.39
C LYS A 508 35.12 52.73 -38.42
N ALA A 509 34.54 53.02 -39.58
CA ALA A 509 33.09 53.03 -39.75
C ALA A 509 32.45 51.63 -39.65
N GLN A 510 33.20 50.53 -39.71
CA GLN A 510 32.72 49.18 -39.39
C GLN A 510 32.80 48.90 -37.88
N GLU A 511 33.89 49.30 -37.21
CA GLU A 511 34.03 49.23 -35.75
C GLU A 511 32.92 49.99 -35.02
N GLU A 512 32.64 51.24 -35.41
CA GLU A 512 31.55 52.06 -34.85
C GLU A 512 30.17 51.37 -35.00
N ARG A 513 29.93 50.66 -36.11
CA ARG A 513 28.69 49.87 -36.32
C ARG A 513 28.67 48.57 -35.51
N LEU A 514 29.82 47.90 -35.37
CA LEU A 514 29.95 46.70 -34.54
C LEU A 514 29.68 47.01 -33.06
N GLU A 515 30.16 48.15 -32.57
CA GLU A 515 29.97 48.56 -31.17
C GLU A 515 28.52 48.98 -30.90
N VAL A 516 27.88 49.69 -31.82
CA VAL A 516 26.44 49.98 -31.77
C VAL A 516 25.61 48.68 -31.76
N GLU A 517 25.99 47.66 -32.52
CA GLU A 517 25.28 46.38 -32.52
C GLU A 517 25.56 45.53 -31.26
N ARG A 518 26.78 45.60 -30.69
CA ARG A 518 27.10 45.04 -29.37
C ARG A 518 26.20 45.58 -28.27
N LEU A 519 26.08 46.91 -28.17
CA LEU A 519 25.27 47.57 -27.15
C LEU A 519 23.78 47.22 -27.27
N LYS A 520 23.25 47.06 -28.51
CA LYS A 520 21.90 46.53 -28.73
C LYS A 520 21.76 45.09 -28.25
N ASN A 521 22.73 44.24 -28.58
CA ASN A 521 22.70 42.82 -28.22
C ASN A 521 22.80 42.62 -26.70
N GLU A 522 23.65 43.40 -26.02
CA GLU A 522 23.73 43.42 -24.56
C GLU A 522 22.38 43.84 -23.93
N SER A 523 21.78 44.93 -24.41
CA SER A 523 20.44 45.36 -23.99
C SER A 523 19.35 44.29 -24.23
N ALA A 524 19.46 43.52 -25.32
CA ALA A 524 18.55 42.40 -25.60
C ALA A 524 18.76 41.21 -24.65
N VAL A 525 20.01 40.82 -24.38
CA VAL A 525 20.37 39.79 -23.38
C VAL A 525 19.85 40.18 -21.99
N ASP A 526 20.00 41.45 -21.62
CA ASP A 526 19.58 41.99 -20.34
C ASP A 526 18.03 42.00 -20.19
N GLN A 527 17.30 42.29 -21.27
CA GLN A 527 15.85 42.09 -21.34
C GLN A 527 15.44 40.62 -21.23
N ILE A 528 16.16 39.70 -21.90
CA ILE A 528 15.91 38.25 -21.81
C ILE A 528 16.16 37.74 -20.38
N ALA A 529 17.19 38.22 -19.69
CA ALA A 529 17.46 37.87 -18.29
C ALA A 529 16.32 38.32 -17.36
N LYS A 530 15.82 39.54 -17.55
CA LYS A 530 14.65 40.09 -16.83
C LYS A 530 13.37 39.28 -17.10
N GLN A 531 13.16 38.82 -18.34
CA GLN A 531 12.04 37.94 -18.71
C GLN A 531 12.17 36.53 -18.10
N LYS A 532 13.35 35.90 -18.15
CA LYS A 532 13.62 34.61 -17.48
C LYS A 532 13.33 34.68 -15.98
N THR A 533 13.80 35.73 -15.31
CA THR A 533 13.53 35.96 -13.88
C THR A 533 12.03 36.09 -13.59
N ARG A 534 11.25 36.70 -14.50
CA ARG A 534 9.79 36.79 -14.39
C ARG A 534 9.11 35.43 -14.60
N LEU A 535 9.57 34.63 -15.56
CA LEU A 535 9.07 33.26 -15.80
C LEU A 535 9.25 32.38 -14.57
N CYS A 536 10.47 32.31 -13.99
CA CYS A 536 10.71 31.51 -12.79
C CYS A 536 9.85 31.94 -11.59
N ARG A 537 9.55 33.24 -11.44
CA ARG A 537 8.60 33.73 -10.43
C ARG A 537 7.14 33.32 -10.69
N MET A 538 6.77 33.04 -11.95
CA MET A 538 5.45 32.48 -12.30
C MET A 538 5.43 30.96 -12.15
N GLU A 539 6.50 30.25 -12.52
CA GLU A 539 6.66 28.79 -12.34
C GLU A 539 6.63 28.37 -10.86
N VAL A 540 7.15 29.21 -9.94
CA VAL A 540 6.97 29.00 -8.49
C VAL A 540 5.50 29.15 -8.10
N LYS A 541 4.83 30.24 -8.53
CA LYS A 541 3.41 30.48 -8.21
C LYS A 541 2.47 29.42 -8.78
N ILE A 542 2.78 28.86 -9.96
CA ILE A 542 2.03 27.74 -10.54
C ILE A 542 2.16 26.50 -9.64
N ARG A 543 3.39 26.13 -9.25
CA ARG A 543 3.63 24.99 -8.33
C ARG A 543 3.00 25.18 -6.96
N ASP A 544 2.88 26.40 -6.46
CA ASP A 544 2.20 26.66 -5.18
C ASP A 544 0.67 26.58 -5.30
N LEU A 545 0.09 26.98 -6.45
CA LEU A 545 -1.33 26.78 -6.75
C LEU A 545 -1.68 25.31 -7.00
N GLU A 546 -0.76 24.54 -7.61
CA GLU A 546 -0.90 23.09 -7.81
C GLU A 546 -0.94 22.36 -6.45
N LYS A 547 -0.03 22.68 -5.52
CA LYS A 547 -0.05 22.15 -4.14
C LYS A 547 -1.36 22.46 -3.40
N GLU A 548 -1.85 23.71 -3.49
CA GLU A 548 -3.13 24.07 -2.86
C GLU A 548 -4.30 23.32 -3.50
N LEU A 549 -4.29 23.09 -4.82
CA LEU A 549 -5.30 22.29 -5.50
C LEU A 549 -5.29 20.81 -5.05
N ASP A 550 -4.11 20.23 -4.83
CA ASP A 550 -3.97 18.88 -4.26
C ASP A 550 -4.47 18.83 -2.81
N VAL A 551 -4.09 19.79 -1.96
CA VAL A 551 -4.58 19.89 -0.57
C VAL A 551 -6.11 20.05 -0.52
N GLN A 552 -6.69 20.87 -1.39
CA GLN A 552 -8.14 21.01 -1.56
C GLN A 552 -8.79 19.69 -2.00
N THR A 553 -8.14 18.96 -2.91
CA THR A 553 -8.62 17.69 -3.45
C THR A 553 -8.57 16.58 -2.40
N ASP A 554 -7.50 16.49 -1.62
CA ASP A 554 -7.39 15.53 -0.51
C ASP A 554 -8.29 15.89 0.67
N ARG A 555 -8.53 17.18 0.93
CA ARG A 555 -9.57 17.63 1.87
C ARG A 555 -10.96 17.17 1.43
N LYS A 556 -11.28 17.24 0.13
CA LYS A 556 -12.52 16.68 -0.45
C LYS A 556 -12.57 15.15 -0.31
N LYS A 557 -11.52 14.41 -0.70
CA LYS A 557 -11.43 12.94 -0.52
C LYS A 557 -11.56 12.51 0.94
N ARG A 558 -11.03 13.30 1.90
CA ARG A 558 -11.18 13.05 3.34
C ARG A 558 -12.62 13.25 3.79
N SER A 559 -13.25 14.37 3.40
CA SER A 559 -14.66 14.66 3.71
C SER A 559 -15.61 13.61 3.11
N GLN A 560 -15.35 13.17 1.88
CA GLN A 560 -16.10 12.11 1.22
C GLN A 560 -16.01 10.78 1.99
N ARG A 561 -14.81 10.32 2.35
CA ARG A 561 -14.63 9.09 3.16
C ARG A 561 -15.35 9.14 4.52
N ILE A 562 -15.35 10.31 5.18
CA ILE A 562 -16.11 10.51 6.43
C ILE A 562 -17.62 10.38 6.18
N THR A 563 -18.12 10.96 5.08
CA THR A 563 -19.53 10.88 4.69
C THR A 563 -19.94 9.44 4.30
N GLU A 564 -19.09 8.72 3.58
CA GLU A 564 -19.29 7.32 3.20
C GLU A 564 -19.32 6.40 4.44
N TYR A 565 -18.40 6.58 5.39
CA TYR A 565 -18.39 5.84 6.65
C TYR A 565 -19.64 6.12 7.50
N ALA A 566 -20.05 7.39 7.62
CA ALA A 566 -21.29 7.75 8.32
C ALA A 566 -22.53 7.12 7.67
N ASN A 567 -22.58 7.07 6.33
CA ASN A 567 -23.66 6.42 5.58
C ASN A 567 -23.65 4.88 5.69
N GLN A 568 -22.49 4.26 5.92
CA GLN A 568 -22.37 2.82 6.18
C GLN A 568 -22.87 2.48 7.60
N VAL A 569 -22.43 3.23 8.62
CA VAL A 569 -22.93 3.08 10.01
C VAL A 569 -24.44 3.31 10.07
N GLY A 570 -24.97 4.30 9.33
CA GLY A 570 -26.40 4.60 9.24
C GLY A 570 -27.28 3.56 8.53
N ARG A 571 -26.71 2.46 8.00
CA ARG A 571 -27.45 1.38 7.32
C ARG A 571 -27.48 0.05 8.09
N ILE A 572 -26.88 -0.02 9.27
CA ILE A 572 -26.88 -1.24 10.11
C ILE A 572 -28.10 -1.21 11.05
N PRO A 573 -29.07 -2.14 10.94
CA PRO A 573 -30.19 -2.21 11.87
C PRO A 573 -29.72 -2.80 13.22
N LEU A 574 -29.53 -1.93 14.22
CA LEU A 574 -29.05 -2.32 15.55
C LEU A 574 -30.15 -2.95 16.42
N THR A 575 -30.33 -4.26 16.29
CA THR A 575 -30.96 -5.10 17.32
C THR A 575 -29.88 -5.77 18.17
N GLY A 576 -29.46 -5.12 19.26
CA GLY A 576 -28.50 -5.70 20.20
C GLY A 576 -27.82 -4.66 21.08
N SER A 577 -27.80 -4.89 22.39
CA SER A 577 -27.13 -4.01 23.35
C SER A 577 -25.61 -4.25 23.34
N ILE A 578 -24.83 -3.20 23.05
CA ILE A 578 -23.43 -3.13 23.49
C ILE A 578 -23.27 -1.85 24.32
N SER A 579 -23.08 -2.04 25.62
CA SER A 579 -22.53 -1.02 26.51
C SER A 579 -21.01 -1.22 26.60
N SER A 580 -20.29 -0.22 27.09
CA SER A 580 -18.83 -0.25 27.31
C SER A 580 -17.96 -0.39 26.05
N PHE A 581 -17.67 0.75 25.42
CA PHE A 581 -16.29 1.13 25.09
C PHE A 581 -16.17 2.66 25.08
N SER A 582 -15.60 3.23 26.15
CA SER A 582 -15.23 4.65 26.19
C SER A 582 -13.89 4.83 25.50
N PHE A 583 -13.86 5.62 24.43
CA PHE A 583 -12.62 6.12 23.84
C PHE A 583 -12.53 7.62 24.14
N ASP A 584 -11.82 7.97 25.20
CA ASP A 584 -11.37 9.34 25.39
C ASP A 584 -10.32 9.65 24.33
N ASN A 585 -10.66 10.56 23.41
CA ASN A 585 -9.67 11.20 22.55
C ASN A 585 -10.04 12.67 22.34
N GLN A 586 -9.30 13.55 23.02
CA GLN A 586 -9.46 14.98 22.87
C GLN A 586 -8.77 15.44 21.58
N SER A 587 -9.55 15.96 20.62
CA SER A 587 -8.99 16.76 19.53
C SER A 587 -9.95 17.90 19.18
N GLN A 588 -9.93 18.97 19.97
CA GLN A 588 -10.55 20.22 19.57
C GLN A 588 -9.66 20.91 18.53
N CYS A 589 -10.15 21.08 17.30
CA CYS A 589 -9.57 22.01 16.33
C CYS A 589 -10.56 23.16 16.10
N PRO A 590 -10.58 24.20 16.96
CA PRO A 590 -11.35 25.40 16.71
C PRO A 590 -10.68 26.22 15.60
N SER A 591 -11.33 26.32 14.43
CA SER A 591 -10.89 27.24 13.38
C SER A 591 -11.05 28.68 13.84
N ILE A 592 -9.96 29.46 13.82
CA ILE A 592 -9.94 30.87 14.24
C ILE A 592 -10.84 31.72 13.33
N SER A 593 -11.95 32.26 13.87
CA SER A 593 -12.77 33.32 13.23
C SER A 593 -13.75 33.99 14.21
N SER A 594 -13.25 34.50 15.35
CA SER A 594 -13.89 35.61 16.08
C SER A 594 -12.95 36.19 17.14
N MET A 595 -12.79 37.52 17.19
CA MET A 595 -12.32 38.21 18.39
C MET A 595 -13.50 38.97 19.01
N GLY A 596 -13.87 38.63 20.24
CA GLY A 596 -14.94 39.35 20.94
C GLY A 596 -15.26 38.79 22.34
N SER A 597 -15.11 39.64 23.35
CA SER A 597 -15.71 39.54 24.70
C SER A 597 -15.23 38.43 25.67
N MET A 598 -14.16 38.76 26.40
CA MET A 598 -14.06 38.72 27.88
C MET A 598 -14.39 37.44 28.70
N ILE A 599 -13.36 37.02 29.45
CA ILE A 599 -13.38 36.45 30.81
C ILE A 599 -14.09 35.08 31.00
N SER A 600 -13.29 33.99 30.97
CA SER A 600 -13.25 32.94 32.04
C SER A 600 -12.44 31.67 31.64
N SER A 601 -11.14 31.77 31.33
CA SER A 601 -10.32 30.59 30.99
C SER A 601 -8.81 30.73 31.17
N GLU A 602 -8.36 31.55 32.12
CA GLU A 602 -6.93 31.85 32.38
C GLU A 602 -6.01 30.61 32.53
N PRO A 603 -6.31 29.57 33.34
CA PRO A 603 -5.42 28.41 33.46
C PRO A 603 -5.19 27.67 32.14
N LYS A 604 -6.21 27.56 31.29
CA LYS A 604 -6.11 26.85 29.99
C LYS A 604 -5.17 27.54 29.00
N ILE A 605 -4.93 28.84 29.15
CA ILE A 605 -4.02 29.58 28.27
C ILE A 605 -2.58 29.27 28.67
N GLU A 606 -2.30 29.16 29.97
CA GLU A 606 -0.98 28.79 30.47
C GLU A 606 -0.68 27.30 30.21
N ASP A 607 -1.66 26.40 30.34
CA ASP A 607 -1.53 24.99 29.95
C ASP A 607 -1.13 24.85 28.46
N ILE A 608 -1.84 25.53 27.55
CA ILE A 608 -1.56 25.52 26.10
C ILE A 608 -0.19 26.16 25.79
N LYS A 609 0.21 27.19 26.54
CA LYS A 609 1.53 27.83 26.42
C LYS A 609 2.66 26.89 26.84
N ASN A 610 2.49 26.13 27.93
CA ASN A 610 3.44 25.12 28.39
C ASN A 610 3.54 23.95 27.40
N GLU A 611 2.41 23.48 26.84
CA GLU A 611 2.41 22.47 25.76
C GLU A 611 3.12 22.97 24.50
N LEU A 612 2.93 24.24 24.13
CA LEU A 612 3.60 24.87 22.99
C LEU A 612 5.11 25.03 23.23
N GLU A 613 5.53 25.39 24.45
CA GLU A 613 6.94 25.49 24.82
C GLU A 613 7.64 24.13 24.77
N LEU A 614 7.03 23.09 25.36
CA LEU A 614 7.51 21.70 25.28
C LEU A 614 7.52 21.16 23.84
N ALA A 615 6.55 21.55 23.01
CA ALA A 615 6.53 21.19 21.59
C ALA A 615 7.67 21.87 20.81
N ASN A 616 7.97 23.15 21.11
CA ASN A 616 9.08 23.87 20.51
C ASN A 616 10.43 23.29 20.95
N GLU A 617 10.64 23.02 22.24
CA GLU A 617 11.85 22.36 22.75
C GLU A 617 12.09 21.00 22.08
N LYS A 618 11.02 20.21 21.91
CA LYS A 618 11.06 18.94 21.19
C LYS A 618 11.38 19.09 19.70
N ILE A 619 10.91 20.16 19.04
CA ILE A 619 11.27 20.48 17.65
C ILE A 619 12.75 20.88 17.56
N THR A 620 13.27 21.69 18.49
CA THR A 620 14.68 22.05 18.57
C THR A 620 15.56 20.82 18.74
N MET A 621 15.28 19.97 19.74
CA MET A 621 16.03 18.73 19.98
C MET A 621 16.02 17.77 18.77
N LEU A 622 14.88 17.65 18.06
CA LEU A 622 14.80 16.84 16.84
C LEU A 622 15.58 17.46 15.67
N THR A 623 15.64 18.79 15.59
CA THR A 623 16.41 19.52 14.58
C THR A 623 17.91 19.39 14.83
N GLU A 624 18.37 19.61 16.07
CA GLU A 624 19.77 19.40 16.49
C GLU A 624 20.22 17.96 16.23
N LYS A 625 19.37 16.98 16.56
CA LYS A 625 19.66 15.57 16.31
C LYS A 625 19.73 15.22 14.82
N LEU A 626 18.87 15.84 14.00
CA LEU A 626 18.92 15.69 12.54
C LEU A 626 20.18 16.34 11.96
N GLU A 627 20.58 17.52 12.46
CA GLU A 627 21.82 18.19 12.06
C GLU A 627 23.06 17.39 12.46
N TYR A 628 23.10 16.83 13.67
CA TYR A 628 24.18 15.94 14.12
C TYR A 628 24.33 14.71 13.20
N ILE A 629 23.24 14.00 12.91
CA ILE A 629 23.25 12.84 12.00
C ILE A 629 23.68 13.26 10.58
N THR A 630 23.27 14.44 10.12
CA THR A 630 23.68 14.98 8.80
C THR A 630 25.15 15.40 8.79
N ALA A 631 25.70 15.88 9.90
CA ALA A 631 27.12 16.18 10.08
C ALA A 631 27.97 14.91 10.09
N GLU A 632 27.56 13.89 10.85
CA GLU A 632 28.18 12.56 10.87
C GLU A 632 28.21 11.95 9.45
N LYS A 633 27.09 11.96 8.72
CA LYS A 633 27.03 11.42 7.36
C LYS A 633 27.84 12.23 6.33
N ARG A 634 28.07 13.54 6.57
CA ARG A 634 29.06 14.32 5.79
C ARG A 634 30.51 13.97 6.14
N ALA A 635 30.80 13.65 7.41
CA ALA A 635 32.11 13.18 7.81
C ALA A 635 32.44 11.79 7.22
N ASP A 636 31.47 10.86 7.27
CA ASP A 636 31.57 9.54 6.61
C ASP A 636 31.89 9.68 5.11
N ALA A 637 31.14 10.53 4.41
CA ALA A 637 31.32 10.77 2.97
C ALA A 637 32.71 11.34 2.66
N LYS A 638 33.18 12.31 3.44
CA LYS A 638 34.53 12.89 3.29
C LYS A 638 35.64 11.88 3.58
N PHE A 639 35.48 11.05 4.62
CA PHE A 639 36.43 9.98 4.93
C PHE A 639 36.50 8.92 3.83
N PHE A 640 35.36 8.60 3.19
CA PHE A 640 35.32 7.71 2.03
C PHE A 640 36.00 8.33 0.80
N GLU A 641 35.77 9.62 0.53
CA GLU A 641 36.46 10.37 -0.53
C GLU A 641 37.99 10.41 -0.32
N GLU A 642 38.44 10.68 0.90
CA GLU A 642 39.85 10.65 1.29
C GLU A 642 40.45 9.24 1.13
N THR A 643 39.72 8.20 1.55
CA THR A 643 40.13 6.79 1.38
C THR A 643 40.27 6.42 -0.10
N MET A 644 39.34 6.84 -0.96
CA MET A 644 39.46 6.64 -2.42
C MET A 644 40.62 7.44 -3.03
N SER A 645 40.83 8.67 -2.57
CA SER A 645 41.94 9.52 -3.03
C SER A 645 43.30 8.90 -2.68
N ASN A 646 43.48 8.45 -1.44
CA ASN A 646 44.68 7.74 -1.00
C ASN A 646 44.89 6.42 -1.77
N SER A 647 43.81 5.65 -2.00
CA SER A 647 43.87 4.43 -2.81
C SER A 647 44.29 4.72 -4.26
N LYS A 648 43.75 5.78 -4.87
CA LYS A 648 44.13 6.26 -6.21
C LYS A 648 45.61 6.67 -6.26
N ASN A 649 46.10 7.39 -5.26
CA ASN A 649 47.50 7.82 -5.19
C ASN A 649 48.44 6.62 -5.08
N ILE A 650 48.16 5.67 -4.19
CA ILE A 650 48.94 4.42 -4.07
C ILE A 650 48.97 3.64 -5.41
N ILE A 651 47.86 3.59 -6.15
CA ILE A 651 47.81 2.96 -7.47
C ILE A 651 48.67 3.73 -8.49
N LEU A 652 48.63 5.06 -8.50
CA LEU A 652 49.45 5.89 -9.37
C LEU A 652 50.95 5.73 -9.06
N ASP A 653 51.33 5.81 -7.78
CA ASP A 653 52.71 5.63 -7.33
C ASP A 653 53.23 4.23 -7.67
N THR A 654 52.39 3.20 -7.55
CA THR A 654 52.72 1.82 -7.97
C THR A 654 52.96 1.73 -9.48
N ILE A 655 52.15 2.42 -10.29
CA ILE A 655 52.30 2.45 -11.77
C ILE A 655 53.54 3.24 -12.19
N LEU A 656 53.88 4.32 -11.49
CA LEU A 656 55.07 5.13 -11.75
C LEU A 656 56.35 4.39 -11.32
N GLY A 657 56.40 3.85 -10.10
CA GLY A 657 57.52 3.05 -9.61
C GLY A 657 57.76 1.77 -10.44
N ALA A 658 56.70 1.15 -10.97
CA ALA A 658 56.83 0.04 -11.92
C ALA A 658 57.45 0.47 -13.27
N ARG A 659 57.23 1.71 -13.72
CA ARG A 659 57.86 2.27 -14.93
C ARG A 659 59.33 2.61 -14.70
N GLU A 660 59.69 3.12 -13.53
CA GLU A 660 61.09 3.43 -13.18
C GLU A 660 61.90 2.14 -12.93
N GLY A 661 61.33 1.16 -12.23
CA GLY A 661 61.96 -0.14 -11.99
C GLY A 661 62.24 -0.93 -13.28
N ALA A 662 61.41 -0.76 -14.32
CA ALA A 662 61.61 -1.41 -15.62
C ALA A 662 62.84 -0.90 -16.40
N ILE A 663 63.48 0.19 -15.98
CA ILE A 663 64.63 0.81 -16.66
C ILE A 663 65.97 0.34 -16.04
N GLN A 664 65.96 -0.29 -14.87
CA GLN A 664 67.16 -0.55 -14.04
C GLN A 664 67.65 -2.02 -13.99
N VAL A 665 67.09 -2.94 -14.80
CA VAL A 665 67.49 -4.37 -14.77
C VAL A 665 67.83 -4.92 -16.16
N HIS A 666 69.09 -4.74 -16.59
CA HIS A 666 69.67 -5.54 -17.67
C HIS A 666 71.20 -5.76 -17.50
N PRO A 667 71.64 -6.67 -16.60
CA PRO A 667 73.03 -7.11 -16.58
C PRO A 667 73.33 -8.04 -17.76
N THR A 668 74.40 -7.76 -18.49
CA THR A 668 75.00 -8.69 -19.48
C THR A 668 75.68 -9.88 -18.81
N LEU A 669 75.62 -11.08 -19.41
CA LEU A 669 76.80 -11.87 -19.84
C LEU A 669 76.42 -13.23 -20.46
N ASP A 670 77.12 -13.53 -21.58
CA ASP A 670 77.52 -14.81 -22.18
C ASP A 670 76.54 -15.96 -22.59
N PRO A 671 76.83 -16.69 -23.70
CA PRO A 671 76.01 -17.77 -24.24
C PRO A 671 76.48 -19.20 -23.88
N PRO A 672 75.59 -20.21 -23.92
CA PRO A 672 75.96 -21.63 -23.82
C PRO A 672 76.46 -22.22 -25.17
N PRO A 673 77.27 -23.30 -25.14
CA PRO A 673 77.79 -23.97 -26.33
C PRO A 673 76.79 -24.98 -26.95
N ALA A 674 77.15 -25.55 -28.11
CA ALA A 674 76.29 -26.45 -28.89
C ALA A 674 76.69 -27.94 -28.79
N GLU A 675 75.70 -28.80 -28.57
CA GLU A 675 75.66 -30.23 -28.94
C GLU A 675 74.24 -30.50 -29.50
N PHE A 676 74.09 -30.89 -30.77
CA PHE A 676 74.24 -32.24 -31.36
C PHE A 676 73.11 -33.23 -31.04
N ALA A 677 72.46 -33.72 -32.11
CA ALA A 677 71.72 -34.99 -32.20
C ALA A 677 70.41 -35.12 -31.34
N THR A 678 69.39 -35.92 -31.69
CA THR A 678 69.03 -36.60 -32.96
C THR A 678 67.52 -36.90 -32.97
N SER A 679 66.98 -37.16 -34.16
CA SER A 679 65.82 -38.02 -34.51
C SER A 679 64.72 -38.42 -33.51
N ASP A 680 63.51 -38.49 -34.09
CA ASP A 680 62.40 -39.44 -33.84
C ASP A 680 61.23 -39.09 -32.89
N SER A 681 60.14 -38.65 -33.55
CA SER A 681 58.95 -39.48 -33.79
C SER A 681 58.21 -40.12 -32.59
N SER A 682 57.21 -39.40 -32.08
CA SER A 682 55.85 -39.92 -31.77
C SER A 682 54.85 -38.77 -31.66
#